data_AF-A0A6P1M8A8-F1
#
_entry.id   AF-A0A6P1M8A8-F1
#
_cell.length_a   1.000
_cell.length_b   1.000
_cell.length_c   1.000
_cell.angle_alpha   90.00
_cell.angle_beta   90.00
_cell.angle_gamma   90.00
#
_symmetry.space_group_name_H-M   'P 1'
#
loop_
_entity.id
_entity.type
_entity.pdbx_description
1 polymer ?
#
loop_
_entity_poly.entity_id
_entity_poly.type
_entity_poly.pdbx_seq_one_letter_code
_entity_poly.pdbx_strand_id
1 'polypeptide(L)'
;MKKSIQFMMAVLFCSAGGYAEEALLDFWDEAPRLFTVANEGQSLYHDLDRRLATNYKPAFFQVDHADKRVGDLSVMYDAGKAGSAKTFGFVSSLWGGVWELDDQFSLNLHVKVKGSAPAGACTVALVDQAGKQAMKTIAALGQDDWQELRLSLAEFKAEDGFDFSNVTACRFRAVLPKDALVWLDGIRFAKQGTVIGVTDKPLEQRMAEERKTRSARILDAHERAAKTKWGSPYVNYFTKLYLGRDLEEANAGLLEELQKPDVLDDPWSLFLNPMLCRLYLNFSSKSDIFPGRLTPEVEKKLLEVLWERTYSKNDIHWARQSTWWLDGSENHDINAKACNLVSSRIFMNEPDYKDRIYPDYGFGGAYHYGGNGYYGKDVDGSTRDGGGRANLKDGKEYNAADHYEAWLAFLKEYFQERAKRGFFVERAADGYMHHTLNFVDLVYTCSGDEELKQIVGNFFDLVWADWAQESISGLRGGMKGRHNYEGGYASITEYMRYYLGGPGNGTIWYYYTLVNDYQLPPVVMKTALDRQGLGCFEYKSRGVGEEENVWPRPLGTERTLLCDTESRFLKYSYVTPDYVLGAQMEHPAAVHSHLSLTKRWHGMIFAQSPKSRIVTVGLNVEGKDEPGYVKSKKGYDMHLNYRSVQSQSVLITQQARRIFQMNPDWFPAGIMYDRGMGVFVGDDWDELVEREGWVFVRKGNAYAAIKPILWDEAYEKAKKDKAGGADTQQYFNSSKEDATVKIKAGAYSWICDRKVIRLEDQFSPVIIEAGRKADHPTMEEFIADILDNPIALYKTVVPGYNVLVYTGCGEDAEEIVFNAGTMEMPTVGGEYIDYSYPMTFDSPYLKSEYKSGLIEMQYGDEKLDLDFSDQPWWKIW
;
A
#
# COMPACT_ATOMS: atom_id res chain seq x y z
N MET A 1 54.19 -11.10 -5.84
CA MET A 1 54.43 -11.47 -7.24
C MET A 1 53.09 -11.95 -7.80
N LYS A 2 52.49 -11.15 -8.70
CA LYS A 2 51.35 -11.35 -9.64
C LYS A 2 50.49 -12.63 -9.47
N LYS A 3 49.15 -12.62 -9.43
CA LYS A 3 48.18 -11.87 -10.26
C LYS A 3 46.84 -11.69 -9.53
N SER A 4 46.31 -10.47 -9.61
CA SER A 4 44.90 -10.13 -9.42
C SER A 4 44.26 -10.01 -10.81
N ILE A 5 43.05 -10.54 -11.00
CA ILE A 5 42.22 -10.26 -12.20
C ILE A 5 40.92 -9.67 -11.68
N GLN A 6 40.77 -8.35 -11.91
CA GLN A 6 39.52 -7.62 -11.84
C GLN A 6 38.64 -8.06 -13.01
N PHE A 7 37.37 -8.39 -12.75
CA PHE A 7 36.34 -8.39 -13.78
C PHE A 7 35.67 -7.02 -13.73
N MET A 8 36.00 -6.20 -14.73
CA MET A 8 35.40 -4.91 -15.02
C MET A 8 34.66 -5.12 -16.35
N MET A 9 33.34 -5.27 -16.33
CA MET A 9 32.53 -5.26 -17.55
C MET A 9 32.04 -3.85 -17.82
N ALA A 10 32.34 -3.41 -19.04
CA ALA A 10 32.25 -2.06 -19.52
C ALA A 10 30.80 -1.66 -19.83
N VAL A 11 30.35 -0.57 -19.20
CA VAL A 11 29.22 0.24 -19.69
C VAL A 11 29.73 1.00 -20.92
N LEU A 12 29.33 0.56 -22.11
CA LEU A 12 29.55 1.29 -23.35
C LEU A 12 28.55 2.45 -23.44
N PHE A 13 28.98 3.62 -22.98
CA PHE A 13 28.35 4.90 -23.31
C PHE A 13 28.61 5.21 -24.79
N CYS A 14 27.63 4.93 -25.65
CA CYS A 14 27.55 5.57 -26.97
C CYS A 14 26.82 6.92 -26.79
N SER A 15 27.58 7.99 -26.62
CA SER A 15 27.09 9.36 -26.72
C SER A 15 26.82 9.70 -28.20
N ALA A 16 25.59 9.49 -28.65
CA ALA A 16 25.03 10.23 -29.77
C ALA A 16 24.15 11.34 -29.17
N GLY A 17 24.50 12.60 -29.44
CA GLY A 17 23.71 13.75 -29.05
C GLY A 17 22.33 13.73 -29.72
N GLY A 18 21.37 13.13 -29.03
CA GLY A 18 19.94 13.42 -29.14
C GLY A 18 19.48 13.73 -27.71
N TYR A 19 18.65 14.75 -27.55
CA TYR A 19 17.86 14.87 -26.33
C TYR A 19 17.24 13.49 -26.07
N ALA A 20 17.53 12.87 -24.92
CA ALA A 20 16.76 11.71 -24.49
C ALA A 20 15.30 12.18 -24.48
N GLU A 21 14.44 11.58 -25.32
CA GLU A 21 13.02 11.91 -25.29
C GLU A 21 12.53 11.61 -23.86
N GLU A 22 11.97 12.62 -23.21
CA GLU A 22 11.46 12.51 -21.85
C GLU A 22 10.47 11.34 -21.77
N ALA A 23 10.65 10.44 -20.79
CA ALA A 23 9.76 9.31 -20.61
C ALA A 23 8.33 9.80 -20.37
N LEU A 24 7.39 9.33 -21.20
CA LEU A 24 5.98 9.65 -21.04
C LEU A 24 5.36 8.73 -20.00
N LEU A 25 4.58 9.32 -19.09
CA LEU A 25 4.07 8.65 -17.91
C LEU A 25 2.57 8.42 -18.03
N ASP A 26 2.10 7.23 -17.64
CA ASP A 26 0.68 6.87 -17.64
C ASP A 26 0.11 6.84 -16.24
N PHE A 27 -1.05 7.47 -16.06
CA PHE A 27 -1.78 7.42 -14.80
C PHE A 27 -3.03 6.54 -14.94
N TRP A 28 -2.93 5.34 -14.40
CA TRP A 28 -3.94 4.28 -14.43
C TRP A 28 -5.34 4.69 -13.93
N ASP A 29 -5.47 5.69 -13.04
CA ASP A 29 -6.78 6.16 -12.56
C ASP A 29 -7.38 7.22 -13.49
N GLU A 30 -6.56 8.15 -13.99
CA GLU A 30 -6.99 9.22 -14.88
C GLU A 30 -7.28 8.69 -16.28
N ALA A 31 -6.40 7.84 -16.83
CA ALA A 31 -6.48 7.36 -18.19
C ALA A 31 -7.89 6.87 -18.57
N PRO A 32 -8.52 5.90 -17.87
CA PRO A 32 -9.87 5.47 -18.22
C PRO A 32 -10.95 6.51 -17.94
N ARG A 33 -10.71 7.48 -17.04
CA ARG A 33 -11.66 8.58 -16.77
C ARG A 33 -11.66 9.61 -17.87
N LEU A 34 -10.61 9.76 -18.68
CA LEU A 34 -10.62 10.72 -19.79
C LEU A 34 -11.53 10.27 -20.94
N PHE A 35 -11.85 8.99 -21.03
CA PHE A 35 -12.62 8.43 -22.14
C PHE A 35 -14.10 8.27 -21.82
N THR A 36 -14.92 8.42 -22.84
CA THR A 36 -16.33 8.03 -22.79
C THR A 36 -16.88 7.73 -24.20
N VAL A 37 -18.11 7.24 -24.25
CA VAL A 37 -18.90 7.10 -25.47
C VAL A 37 -19.97 8.18 -25.49
N ALA A 38 -20.39 8.62 -26.67
CA ALA A 38 -21.46 9.59 -26.79
C ALA A 38 -22.39 9.27 -27.96
N ASN A 39 -23.66 9.66 -27.81
CA ASN A 39 -24.57 9.68 -28.94
C ASN A 39 -24.20 10.80 -29.92
N GLU A 40 -24.75 10.74 -31.13
CA GLU A 40 -24.56 11.80 -32.12
C GLU A 40 -25.04 13.15 -31.59
N GLY A 41 -24.20 14.18 -31.71
CA GLY A 41 -24.47 15.53 -31.17
C GLY A 41 -24.27 15.70 -29.65
N GLN A 42 -24.09 14.62 -28.89
CA GLN A 42 -23.89 14.70 -27.44
C GLN A 42 -22.43 15.05 -27.08
N SER A 43 -22.24 15.85 -26.04
CA SER A 43 -20.91 16.18 -25.53
C SER A 43 -20.22 14.95 -24.90
N LEU A 44 -18.89 14.84 -25.04
CA LEU A 44 -18.13 13.84 -24.27
C LEU A 44 -18.11 14.17 -22.77
N TYR A 45 -18.56 15.35 -22.35
CA TYR A 45 -18.70 15.72 -20.94
C TYR A 45 -20.05 15.36 -20.33
N HIS A 46 -20.98 14.75 -21.08
CA HIS A 46 -22.34 14.47 -20.60
C HIS A 46 -22.42 13.60 -19.32
N ASP A 47 -21.38 12.81 -19.04
CA ASP A 47 -21.26 11.93 -17.88
C ASP A 47 -20.14 12.35 -16.91
N LEU A 48 -19.62 13.58 -17.03
CA LEU A 48 -18.46 14.04 -16.26
C LEU A 48 -18.65 13.82 -14.75
N ASP A 49 -19.81 14.19 -14.20
CA ASP A 49 -20.10 14.01 -12.77
C ASP A 49 -19.90 12.56 -12.27
N ARG A 50 -20.24 11.57 -13.12
CA ARG A 50 -20.01 10.16 -12.80
C ARG A 50 -18.52 9.81 -12.84
N ARG A 51 -17.77 10.38 -13.79
CA ARG A 51 -16.32 10.16 -13.97
C ARG A 51 -15.47 10.84 -12.89
N LEU A 52 -16.00 11.85 -12.21
CA LEU A 52 -15.35 12.50 -11.06
C LEU A 52 -15.51 11.73 -9.74
N ALA A 53 -16.44 10.77 -9.66
CA ALA A 53 -16.64 10.00 -8.43
C ALA A 53 -15.41 9.12 -8.11
N THR A 54 -14.97 9.10 -6.85
CA THR A 54 -13.80 8.31 -6.41
C THR A 54 -13.97 6.81 -6.68
N ASN A 55 -15.20 6.29 -6.56
CA ASN A 55 -15.56 4.91 -6.84
C ASN A 55 -15.95 4.62 -8.31
N TYR A 56 -15.64 5.53 -9.24
CA TYR A 56 -15.95 5.37 -10.66
C TYR A 56 -15.41 4.04 -11.20
N LYS A 57 -16.27 3.36 -11.96
CA LYS A 57 -15.90 2.19 -12.75
C LYS A 57 -16.28 2.47 -14.20
N PRO A 58 -15.31 2.49 -15.13
CA PRO A 58 -15.60 2.69 -16.54
C PRO A 58 -16.50 1.56 -17.05
N ALA A 59 -17.50 1.90 -17.86
CA ALA A 59 -18.47 0.93 -18.37
C ALA A 59 -17.99 0.21 -19.63
N PHE A 60 -17.26 0.94 -20.49
CA PHE A 60 -16.87 0.49 -21.83
C PHE A 60 -15.37 0.56 -22.08
N PHE A 61 -14.61 1.09 -21.12
CA PHE A 61 -13.18 1.26 -21.19
C PHE A 61 -12.50 0.50 -20.06
N GLN A 62 -11.29 0.02 -20.29
CA GLN A 62 -10.41 -0.53 -19.26
C GLN A 62 -8.95 -0.26 -19.63
N VAL A 63 -8.07 -0.33 -18.63
CA VAL A 63 -6.62 -0.30 -18.87
C VAL A 63 -6.13 -1.71 -19.21
N ASP A 64 -5.15 -1.82 -20.10
CA ASP A 64 -4.49 -3.07 -20.48
C ASP A 64 -2.98 -2.92 -20.34
N HIS A 65 -2.42 -3.60 -19.35
CA HIS A 65 -0.99 -3.58 -19.05
C HIS A 65 -0.18 -4.54 -19.92
N ALA A 66 -0.85 -5.51 -20.55
CA ALA A 66 -0.19 -6.56 -21.32
C ALA A 66 -0.03 -6.18 -22.79
N ASP A 67 -1.04 -5.55 -23.37
CA ASP A 67 -1.09 -5.18 -24.78
C ASP A 67 -0.95 -3.66 -24.96
N LYS A 68 0.30 -3.20 -25.12
CA LYS A 68 0.67 -1.78 -25.17
C LYS A 68 1.87 -1.53 -26.10
N ARG A 69 2.17 -0.27 -26.38
CA ARG A 69 3.26 0.24 -27.24
C ARG A 69 4.12 1.30 -26.58
N VAL A 70 3.51 2.23 -25.86
CA VAL A 70 4.20 3.30 -25.14
C VAL A 70 3.84 3.16 -23.65
N GLY A 71 4.78 3.53 -22.78
CA GLY A 71 4.55 3.56 -21.34
C GLY A 71 4.13 2.21 -20.70
N ASP A 72 3.24 2.30 -19.74
CA ASP A 72 2.89 1.24 -18.79
C ASP A 72 1.57 0.52 -19.12
N LEU A 73 0.70 1.15 -19.89
CA LEU A 73 -0.63 0.63 -20.22
C LEU A 73 -1.18 1.27 -21.48
N SER A 74 -2.12 0.57 -22.11
CA SER A 74 -3.01 1.17 -23.11
C SER A 74 -4.44 1.26 -22.58
N VAL A 75 -5.29 2.03 -23.26
CA VAL A 75 -6.73 2.08 -23.00
C VAL A 75 -7.48 1.26 -24.03
N MET A 76 -8.24 0.26 -23.57
CA MET A 76 -9.05 -0.62 -24.41
C MET A 76 -10.53 -0.25 -24.34
N TYR A 77 -11.13 0.02 -25.49
CA TYR A 77 -12.55 0.26 -25.70
C TYR A 77 -13.28 -1.00 -26.21
N ASP A 78 -14.31 -1.42 -25.49
CA ASP A 78 -15.16 -2.57 -25.84
C ASP A 78 -16.43 -2.08 -26.58
N ALA A 79 -16.38 -2.11 -27.92
CA ALA A 79 -17.48 -1.64 -28.76
C ALA A 79 -18.73 -2.51 -28.61
N GLY A 80 -18.55 -3.80 -28.31
CA GLY A 80 -19.66 -4.73 -28.10
C GLY A 80 -20.48 -4.40 -26.86
N LYS A 81 -19.81 -4.05 -25.75
CA LYS A 81 -20.49 -3.57 -24.54
C LYS A 81 -21.13 -2.20 -24.73
N ALA A 82 -20.51 -1.32 -25.52
CA ALA A 82 -21.03 0.02 -25.77
C ALA A 82 -22.30 0.05 -26.63
N GLY A 83 -22.56 -1.00 -27.42
CA GLY A 83 -23.77 -1.10 -28.24
C GLY A 83 -23.77 -0.13 -29.41
N SER A 84 -24.92 0.48 -29.72
CA SER A 84 -25.12 1.33 -30.91
C SER A 84 -24.36 2.66 -30.90
N ALA A 85 -23.53 2.94 -29.88
CA ALA A 85 -22.74 4.15 -29.81
C ALA A 85 -21.64 4.16 -30.89
N LYS A 86 -21.83 5.01 -31.90
CA LYS A 86 -20.86 5.17 -33.01
C LYS A 86 -19.74 6.16 -32.70
N THR A 87 -19.83 6.91 -31.59
CA THR A 87 -18.83 7.90 -31.20
C THR A 87 -18.22 7.51 -29.86
N PHE A 88 -16.89 7.45 -29.84
CA PHE A 88 -16.08 7.31 -28.63
C PHE A 88 -14.94 8.33 -28.70
N GLY A 89 -14.29 8.60 -27.58
CA GLY A 89 -13.16 9.53 -27.59
C GLY A 89 -12.74 9.93 -26.18
N PHE A 90 -11.95 10.98 -26.11
CA PHE A 90 -11.36 11.47 -24.87
C PHE A 90 -11.47 13.00 -24.76
N VAL A 91 -11.41 13.47 -23.52
CA VAL A 91 -11.47 14.90 -23.16
C VAL A 91 -10.10 15.43 -22.74
N SER A 92 -9.90 16.74 -22.82
CA SER A 92 -8.67 17.42 -22.42
C SER A 92 -8.38 17.39 -20.94
N SER A 93 -9.44 17.38 -20.13
CA SER A 93 -9.32 17.42 -18.68
C SER A 93 -10.64 17.01 -18.02
N LEU A 94 -10.54 16.41 -16.83
CA LEU A 94 -11.67 16.19 -15.93
C LEU A 94 -12.09 17.47 -15.19
N TRP A 95 -11.22 18.48 -15.17
CA TRP A 95 -11.34 19.65 -14.29
C TRP A 95 -11.37 20.97 -15.08
N GLY A 96 -11.90 20.94 -16.31
CA GLY A 96 -12.15 22.14 -17.12
C GLY A 96 -10.94 22.72 -17.87
N GLY A 97 -9.82 22.00 -17.93
CA GLY A 97 -8.67 22.37 -18.78
C GLY A 97 -8.94 22.21 -20.27
N VAL A 98 -8.19 22.94 -21.10
CA VAL A 98 -8.21 22.88 -22.59
C VAL A 98 -6.82 22.55 -23.11
N TRP A 99 -6.72 22.04 -24.33
CA TRP A 99 -5.47 22.00 -25.07
C TRP A 99 -5.31 23.29 -25.87
N GLU A 100 -4.18 23.98 -25.65
CA GLU A 100 -3.77 25.16 -26.41
C GLU A 100 -2.98 24.70 -27.64
N LEU A 101 -3.68 24.50 -28.76
CA LEU A 101 -3.12 23.97 -30.01
C LEU A 101 -3.06 25.05 -31.11
N ASP A 102 -2.39 24.70 -32.20
CA ASP A 102 -2.34 25.42 -33.46
C ASP A 102 -2.20 24.42 -34.62
N ASP A 103 -2.17 24.91 -35.87
CA ASP A 103 -2.10 24.07 -37.07
C ASP A 103 -0.76 23.34 -37.26
N GLN A 104 0.28 23.70 -36.50
CA GLN A 104 1.59 23.06 -36.54
C GLN A 104 1.64 21.77 -35.73
N PHE A 105 0.69 21.57 -34.81
CA PHE A 105 0.59 20.32 -34.06
C PHE A 105 0.16 19.16 -34.96
N SER A 106 0.50 17.95 -34.51
CA SER A 106 -0.07 16.69 -34.97
C SER A 106 -0.63 15.93 -33.78
N LEU A 107 -1.79 15.30 -33.96
CA LEU A 107 -2.27 14.27 -33.04
C LEU A 107 -1.53 12.96 -33.34
N ASN A 108 -0.79 12.47 -32.36
CA ASN A 108 -0.04 11.21 -32.41
C ASN A 108 -0.70 10.20 -31.48
N LEU A 109 -0.93 8.98 -31.97
CA LEU A 109 -1.41 7.86 -31.17
C LEU A 109 -1.10 6.53 -31.86
N HIS A 110 -1.01 5.46 -31.09
CA HIS A 110 -1.10 4.10 -31.58
C HIS A 110 -2.54 3.61 -31.45
N VAL A 111 -3.02 2.92 -32.46
CA VAL A 111 -4.34 2.29 -32.46
C VAL A 111 -4.23 0.85 -32.93
N LYS A 112 -5.05 -0.01 -32.34
CA LYS A 112 -5.26 -1.37 -32.82
C LYS A 112 -6.70 -1.77 -32.63
N VAL A 113 -7.26 -2.46 -33.61
CA VAL A 113 -8.60 -3.05 -33.56
C VAL A 113 -8.47 -4.57 -33.67
N LYS A 114 -9.13 -5.31 -32.77
CA LYS A 114 -9.37 -6.75 -32.94
C LYS A 114 -10.89 -6.98 -33.02
N GLY A 115 -11.31 -7.91 -33.87
CA GLY A 115 -12.72 -8.25 -34.04
C GLY A 115 -12.94 -9.09 -35.29
N SER A 116 -14.18 -9.55 -35.49
CA SER A 116 -14.56 -10.44 -36.59
C SER A 116 -14.40 -9.87 -38.01
N ALA A 117 -14.25 -8.55 -38.15
CA ALA A 117 -14.04 -7.88 -39.43
C ALA A 117 -13.19 -6.61 -39.28
N PRO A 118 -12.53 -6.13 -40.34
CA PRO A 118 -11.80 -4.87 -40.31
C PRO A 118 -12.69 -3.66 -39.98
N ALA A 119 -12.12 -2.68 -39.26
CA ALA A 119 -12.75 -1.39 -39.07
C ALA A 119 -12.90 -0.63 -40.40
N GLY A 120 -14.03 0.04 -40.60
CA GLY A 120 -14.25 0.93 -41.74
C GLY A 120 -13.54 2.27 -41.58
N ALA A 121 -13.87 3.22 -42.48
CA ALA A 121 -13.39 4.58 -42.39
C ALA A 121 -13.71 5.21 -41.02
N CYS A 122 -12.76 5.97 -40.51
CA CYS A 122 -12.86 6.65 -39.22
C CYS A 122 -12.79 8.16 -39.42
N THR A 123 -13.76 8.90 -38.92
CA THR A 123 -13.67 10.35 -38.82
C THR A 123 -13.18 10.73 -37.43
N VAL A 124 -12.06 11.43 -37.39
CA VAL A 124 -11.49 12.04 -36.19
C VAL A 124 -11.94 13.49 -36.15
N ALA A 125 -12.52 13.93 -35.04
CA ALA A 125 -13.01 15.30 -34.85
C ALA A 125 -12.45 15.90 -33.55
N LEU A 126 -11.75 17.02 -33.66
CA LEU A 126 -11.44 17.88 -32.53
C LEU A 126 -12.64 18.78 -32.24
N VAL A 127 -12.93 19.02 -30.97
CA VAL A 127 -14.05 19.85 -30.52
C VAL A 127 -13.51 20.98 -29.64
N ASP A 128 -13.82 22.21 -29.99
CA ASP A 128 -13.41 23.39 -29.21
C ASP A 128 -14.37 23.68 -28.04
N GLN A 129 -14.05 24.70 -27.24
CA GLN A 129 -14.88 25.08 -26.09
C GLN A 129 -16.28 25.59 -26.50
N ALA A 130 -16.44 26.11 -27.73
CA ALA A 130 -17.72 26.54 -28.30
C ALA A 130 -18.53 25.38 -28.91
N GLY A 131 -17.99 24.16 -28.91
CA GLY A 131 -18.61 22.96 -29.48
C GLY A 131 -18.48 22.85 -31.00
N LYS A 132 -17.69 23.73 -31.64
CA LYS A 132 -17.35 23.65 -33.07
C LYS A 132 -16.38 22.51 -33.31
N GLN A 133 -16.36 22.00 -34.55
CA GLN A 133 -15.54 20.84 -34.90
C GLN A 133 -14.51 21.16 -35.99
N ALA A 134 -13.32 20.58 -35.84
CA ALA A 134 -12.38 20.39 -36.93
C ALA A 134 -12.25 18.89 -37.21
N MET A 135 -12.42 18.47 -38.46
CA MET A 135 -12.59 17.05 -38.81
C MET A 135 -11.61 16.56 -39.88
N LYS A 136 -11.15 15.32 -39.73
CA LYS A 136 -10.38 14.59 -40.73
C LYS A 136 -10.88 13.15 -40.82
N THR A 137 -11.09 12.65 -42.03
CA THR A 137 -11.43 11.24 -42.27
C THR A 137 -10.19 10.47 -42.68
N ILE A 138 -9.95 9.34 -42.02
CA ILE A 138 -8.91 8.37 -42.35
C ILE A 138 -9.54 7.08 -42.90
N ALA A 139 -8.81 6.39 -43.76
CA ALA A 139 -9.35 5.29 -44.56
C ALA A 139 -9.79 4.07 -43.72
N ALA A 140 -9.02 3.70 -42.70
CA ALA A 140 -9.34 2.64 -41.75
C ALA A 140 -8.43 2.73 -40.50
N LEU A 141 -8.83 2.06 -39.42
CA LEU A 141 -7.99 1.80 -38.25
C LEU A 141 -7.25 0.47 -38.41
N GLY A 142 -6.06 0.35 -37.80
CA GLY A 142 -5.23 -0.85 -37.89
C GLY A 142 -5.93 -2.09 -37.34
N GLN A 143 -5.91 -3.18 -38.10
CA GLN A 143 -6.51 -4.46 -37.74
C GLN A 143 -5.43 -5.42 -37.25
N ASP A 144 -5.64 -6.04 -36.09
CA ASP A 144 -4.80 -7.03 -35.39
C ASP A 144 -3.40 -6.56 -34.96
N ASP A 145 -2.80 -5.65 -35.71
CA ASP A 145 -1.51 -5.01 -35.43
C ASP A 145 -1.66 -3.55 -35.03
N TRP A 146 -0.69 -3.07 -34.26
CA TRP A 146 -0.60 -1.67 -33.86
C TRP A 146 -0.21 -0.78 -35.04
N GLN A 147 -1.10 0.13 -35.41
CA GLN A 147 -0.86 1.20 -36.37
C GLN A 147 -0.52 2.50 -35.63
N GLU A 148 0.58 3.14 -36.01
CA GLU A 148 0.83 4.53 -35.60
C GLU A 148 0.03 5.50 -36.49
N LEU A 149 -0.70 6.40 -35.86
CA LEU A 149 -1.40 7.50 -36.51
C LEU A 149 -0.73 8.81 -36.13
N ARG A 150 -0.27 9.55 -37.15
CA ARG A 150 0.22 10.92 -37.03
C ARG A 150 -0.64 11.82 -37.91
N LEU A 151 -1.55 12.56 -37.29
CA LEU A 151 -2.54 13.37 -37.99
C LEU A 151 -2.19 14.86 -37.83
N SER A 152 -1.65 15.48 -38.88
CA SER A 152 -1.36 16.92 -38.90
C SER A 152 -2.66 17.72 -38.77
N LEU A 153 -2.69 18.70 -37.85
CA LEU A 153 -3.86 19.53 -37.60
C LEU A 153 -4.16 20.48 -38.77
N ALA A 154 -3.16 20.88 -39.55
CA ALA A 154 -3.33 21.64 -40.79
C ALA A 154 -4.20 20.92 -41.86
N GLU A 155 -4.36 19.59 -41.75
CA GLU A 155 -5.17 18.80 -42.67
C GLU A 155 -6.63 18.62 -42.20
N PHE A 156 -6.98 19.13 -41.00
CA PHE A 156 -8.34 19.09 -40.49
C PHE A 156 -9.17 20.20 -41.12
N LYS A 157 -10.39 19.85 -41.53
CA LYS A 157 -11.36 20.82 -42.03
C LYS A 157 -12.14 21.39 -40.85
N ALA A 158 -11.82 22.62 -40.47
CA ALA A 158 -12.47 23.36 -39.39
C ALA A 158 -13.81 23.96 -39.83
N GLU A 159 -14.82 23.87 -38.96
CA GLU A 159 -16.04 24.65 -39.06
C GLU A 159 -15.76 26.16 -38.86
N ASP A 160 -16.60 27.01 -39.43
CA ASP A 160 -16.50 28.45 -39.23
C ASP A 160 -16.56 28.82 -37.74
N GLY A 161 -15.52 29.52 -37.28
CA GLY A 161 -15.37 29.96 -35.89
C GLY A 161 -14.74 28.93 -34.95
N PHE A 162 -14.22 27.81 -35.44
CA PHE A 162 -13.44 26.86 -34.64
C PHE A 162 -12.12 27.48 -34.15
N ASP A 163 -11.77 27.24 -32.90
CA ASP A 163 -10.54 27.75 -32.27
C ASP A 163 -9.62 26.61 -31.80
N PHE A 164 -8.41 26.52 -32.37
CA PHE A 164 -7.43 25.52 -31.98
C PHE A 164 -6.82 25.79 -30.59
N SER A 165 -6.90 27.01 -30.06
CA SER A 165 -6.30 27.36 -28.77
C SER A 165 -7.11 26.92 -27.55
N ASN A 166 -8.33 26.39 -27.75
CA ASN A 166 -9.21 25.97 -26.65
C ASN A 166 -9.91 24.63 -26.92
N VAL A 167 -9.19 23.67 -27.51
CA VAL A 167 -9.73 22.33 -27.81
C VAL A 167 -10.02 21.56 -26.51
N THR A 168 -11.22 20.99 -26.40
CA THR A 168 -11.69 20.29 -25.19
C THR A 168 -11.86 18.78 -25.37
N ALA A 169 -11.96 18.29 -26.60
CA ALA A 169 -12.19 16.86 -26.84
C ALA A 169 -11.71 16.40 -28.22
N CYS A 170 -11.40 15.11 -28.32
CA CYS A 170 -11.18 14.39 -29.56
C CYS A 170 -12.17 13.23 -29.67
N ARG A 171 -12.89 13.14 -30.80
CA ARG A 171 -13.91 12.12 -31.08
C ARG A 171 -13.48 11.25 -32.24
N PHE A 172 -13.73 9.96 -32.12
CA PHE A 172 -13.62 8.97 -33.18
C PHE A 172 -15.03 8.50 -33.57
N ARG A 173 -15.32 8.55 -34.87
CA ARG A 173 -16.51 7.96 -35.47
C ARG A 173 -16.07 6.93 -36.47
N ALA A 174 -16.13 5.66 -36.09
CA ALA A 174 -15.74 4.53 -36.92
C ALA A 174 -16.90 3.55 -37.08
N VAL A 175 -16.96 2.87 -38.23
CA VAL A 175 -17.79 1.68 -38.39
C VAL A 175 -16.99 0.50 -37.87
N LEU A 176 -17.35 0.01 -36.67
CA LEU A 176 -16.69 -1.11 -36.02
C LEU A 176 -17.59 -2.35 -36.06
N PRO A 177 -17.03 -3.58 -36.14
CA PRO A 177 -17.82 -4.79 -35.92
C PRO A 177 -18.33 -4.84 -34.48
N LYS A 178 -19.40 -5.61 -34.24
CA LYS A 178 -20.06 -5.67 -32.92
C LYS A 178 -19.19 -6.28 -31.82
N ASP A 179 -18.17 -7.03 -32.18
CA ASP A 179 -17.21 -7.65 -31.27
C ASP A 179 -15.87 -6.90 -31.24
N ALA A 180 -15.81 -5.68 -31.79
CA ALA A 180 -14.57 -4.91 -31.84
C ALA A 180 -14.07 -4.55 -30.45
N LEU A 181 -12.78 -4.80 -30.22
CA LEU A 181 -11.99 -4.22 -29.16
C LEU A 181 -10.99 -3.24 -29.78
N VAL A 182 -10.94 -2.01 -29.29
CA VAL A 182 -10.05 -0.95 -29.82
C VAL A 182 -9.09 -0.52 -28.73
N TRP A 183 -7.80 -0.74 -28.95
CA TRP A 183 -6.74 -0.23 -28.09
C TRP A 183 -6.24 1.11 -28.61
N LEU A 184 -6.02 2.04 -27.68
CA LEU A 184 -5.48 3.37 -27.90
C LEU A 184 -4.32 3.58 -26.93
N ASP A 185 -3.22 4.11 -27.44
CA ASP A 185 -1.98 4.25 -26.66
C ASP A 185 -1.10 5.39 -27.21
N GLY A 186 -0.14 5.89 -26.44
CA GLY A 186 0.79 6.92 -26.88
C GLY A 186 0.14 8.26 -27.24
N ILE A 187 -1.03 8.58 -26.66
CA ILE A 187 -1.88 9.68 -27.14
C ILE A 187 -1.32 11.02 -26.71
N ARG A 188 -0.91 11.83 -27.69
CA ARG A 188 -0.34 13.17 -27.47
C ARG A 188 -0.50 14.08 -28.68
N PHE A 189 -0.50 15.38 -28.44
CA PHE A 189 -0.27 16.39 -29.46
C PHE A 189 1.20 16.78 -29.47
N ALA A 190 1.82 16.82 -30.64
CA ALA A 190 3.23 17.18 -30.75
C ALA A 190 3.47 18.19 -31.88
N LYS A 191 4.32 19.18 -31.61
CA LYS A 191 4.99 20.02 -32.60
C LYS A 191 6.49 20.10 -32.27
N GLN A 192 7.28 20.77 -33.09
CA GLN A 192 8.72 20.87 -32.86
C GLN A 192 9.03 21.44 -31.46
N GLY A 193 9.65 20.63 -30.60
CA GLY A 193 10.04 21.01 -29.24
C GLY A 193 8.90 21.13 -28.23
N THR A 194 7.68 20.67 -28.53
CA THR A 194 6.54 20.74 -27.59
C THR A 194 5.68 19.49 -27.70
N VAL A 195 5.38 18.89 -26.55
CA VAL A 195 4.49 17.74 -26.41
C VAL A 195 3.42 18.08 -25.38
N ILE A 196 2.16 17.80 -25.73
CA ILE A 196 1.00 17.86 -24.82
C ILE A 196 0.40 16.46 -24.78
N GLY A 197 0.66 15.73 -23.71
CA GLY A 197 0.16 14.38 -23.50
C GLY A 197 -1.32 14.35 -23.13
N VAL A 198 -1.99 13.24 -23.45
CA VAL A 198 -3.38 12.96 -23.05
C VAL A 198 -3.41 11.79 -22.08
N THR A 199 -2.98 10.61 -22.50
CA THR A 199 -2.76 9.45 -21.62
C THR A 199 -1.30 9.43 -21.16
N ASP A 200 -0.40 9.66 -22.09
CA ASP A 200 1.05 9.61 -21.95
C ASP A 200 1.59 11.03 -21.79
N LYS A 201 1.76 11.49 -20.55
CA LYS A 201 2.12 12.89 -20.24
C LYS A 201 3.57 12.99 -19.77
N PRO A 202 4.33 14.01 -20.20
CA PRO A 202 5.58 14.40 -19.55
C PRO A 202 5.38 14.67 -18.05
N LEU A 203 6.43 14.50 -17.25
CA LEU A 203 6.34 14.67 -15.79
C LEU A 203 5.96 16.10 -15.44
N GLU A 204 6.56 17.08 -16.11
CA GLU A 204 6.27 18.51 -15.89
C GLU A 204 4.79 18.83 -16.11
N GLN A 205 4.18 18.27 -17.17
CA GLN A 205 2.76 18.46 -17.46
C GLN A 205 1.90 17.87 -16.34
N ARG A 206 2.19 16.64 -15.87
CA ARG A 206 1.41 15.99 -14.80
C ARG A 206 1.44 16.81 -13.51
N MET A 207 2.62 17.27 -13.10
CA MET A 207 2.77 18.09 -11.90
C MET A 207 2.09 19.46 -12.04
N ALA A 208 2.13 20.07 -13.23
CA ALA A 208 1.43 21.32 -13.49
C ALA A 208 -0.10 21.15 -13.41
N GLU A 209 -0.64 20.07 -13.98
CA GLU A 209 -2.08 19.79 -13.94
C GLU A 209 -2.58 19.43 -12.54
N GLU A 210 -1.83 18.65 -11.75
CA GLU A 210 -2.16 18.36 -10.36
C GLU A 210 -2.33 19.66 -9.56
N ARG A 211 -1.33 20.56 -9.65
CA ARG A 211 -1.31 21.84 -8.94
C ARG A 211 -2.44 22.76 -9.39
N LYS A 212 -2.62 22.90 -10.72
CA LYS A 212 -3.64 23.77 -11.31
C LYS A 212 -5.06 23.33 -10.92
N THR A 213 -5.30 22.03 -10.78
CA THR A 213 -6.64 21.49 -10.56
C THR A 213 -6.97 21.24 -9.08
N ARG A 214 -5.98 21.23 -8.19
CA ARG A 214 -6.14 20.84 -6.77
C ARG A 214 -7.32 21.51 -6.07
N SER A 215 -7.46 22.84 -6.16
CA SER A 215 -8.57 23.57 -5.51
C SER A 215 -9.95 23.15 -6.04
N ALA A 216 -10.08 22.89 -7.34
CA ALA A 216 -11.34 22.42 -7.92
C ALA A 216 -11.67 20.99 -7.45
N ARG A 217 -10.66 20.14 -7.30
CA ARG A 217 -10.79 18.77 -6.78
C ARG A 217 -11.21 18.75 -5.31
N ILE A 218 -10.64 19.63 -4.49
CA ILE A 218 -11.04 19.79 -3.09
C ILE A 218 -12.48 20.28 -2.98
N LEU A 219 -12.86 21.27 -3.79
CA LEU A 219 -14.24 21.79 -3.80
C LEU A 219 -15.25 20.71 -4.18
N ASP A 220 -15.02 19.98 -5.28
CA ASP A 220 -15.88 18.88 -5.73
C ASP A 220 -16.00 17.78 -4.65
N ALA A 221 -14.88 17.41 -4.01
CA ALA A 221 -14.87 16.41 -2.96
C ALA A 221 -15.75 16.81 -1.75
N HIS A 222 -15.68 18.07 -1.32
CA HIS A 222 -16.53 18.60 -0.26
C HIS A 222 -17.99 18.73 -0.70
N GLU A 223 -18.28 19.20 -1.91
CA GLU A 223 -19.65 19.28 -2.42
C GLU A 223 -20.30 17.90 -2.54
N ARG A 224 -19.55 16.86 -2.88
CA ARG A 224 -20.00 15.47 -2.84
C ARG A 224 -20.23 14.99 -1.41
N ALA A 225 -19.28 15.23 -0.51
CA ALA A 225 -19.38 14.86 0.91
C ALA A 225 -20.63 15.47 1.58
N ALA A 226 -20.96 16.73 1.27
CA ALA A 226 -22.13 17.44 1.78
C ALA A 226 -23.46 16.76 1.39
N LYS A 227 -23.50 16.08 0.23
CA LYS A 227 -24.69 15.40 -0.29
C LYS A 227 -24.85 13.98 0.25
N THR A 228 -23.81 13.39 0.84
CA THR A 228 -23.90 12.03 1.36
C THR A 228 -24.55 12.03 2.74
N LYS A 229 -25.39 11.02 3.00
CA LYS A 229 -25.94 10.73 4.34
C LYS A 229 -25.10 9.69 5.09
N TRP A 230 -23.95 9.31 4.54
CA TRP A 230 -23.11 8.22 5.05
C TRP A 230 -21.91 8.80 5.78
N GLY A 231 -21.71 8.42 7.04
CA GLY A 231 -20.56 8.82 7.84
C GLY A 231 -20.95 9.55 9.12
N SER A 232 -19.93 10.11 9.79
CA SER A 232 -20.10 10.86 11.02
C SER A 232 -20.71 12.24 10.76
N PRO A 233 -21.68 12.72 11.58
CA PRO A 233 -22.26 14.06 11.44
C PRO A 233 -21.20 15.17 11.46
N TYR A 234 -20.11 14.98 12.21
CA TYR A 234 -18.98 15.91 12.24
C TYR A 234 -18.33 16.17 10.88
N VAL A 235 -18.26 15.16 9.98
CA VAL A 235 -17.71 15.35 8.62
C VAL A 235 -18.64 16.22 7.76
N ASN A 236 -19.96 16.06 7.93
CA ASN A 236 -20.93 16.90 7.26
C ASN A 236 -20.80 18.36 7.69
N TYR A 237 -20.71 18.60 9.01
CA TYR A 237 -20.51 19.95 9.54
C TYR A 237 -19.15 20.54 9.15
N PHE A 238 -18.07 19.76 9.21
CA PHE A 238 -16.76 20.17 8.71
C PHE A 238 -16.83 20.63 7.26
N THR A 239 -17.56 19.89 6.41
CA THR A 239 -17.75 20.21 5.00
C THR A 239 -18.53 21.51 4.80
N LYS A 240 -19.62 21.72 5.55
CA LYS A 240 -20.40 22.97 5.52
C LYS A 240 -19.56 24.17 5.95
N LEU A 241 -18.81 24.01 7.04
CA LEU A 241 -17.85 24.99 7.52
C LEU A 241 -16.78 25.27 6.47
N TYR A 242 -16.20 24.26 5.82
CA TYR A 242 -15.21 24.42 4.75
C TYR A 242 -15.77 25.18 3.54
N LEU A 243 -16.99 24.86 3.11
CA LEU A 243 -17.66 25.51 1.98
C LEU A 243 -18.18 26.92 2.31
N GLY A 244 -18.26 27.29 3.59
CA GLY A 244 -18.86 28.55 4.02
C GLY A 244 -20.38 28.59 3.78
N ARG A 245 -21.05 27.44 3.79
CA ARG A 245 -22.49 27.28 3.51
C ARG A 245 -23.20 26.69 4.72
N ASP A 246 -24.47 27.05 4.92
CA ASP A 246 -25.32 26.49 5.99
C ASP A 246 -24.67 26.56 7.39
N LEU A 247 -23.96 27.67 7.67
CA LEU A 247 -23.16 27.83 8.89
C LEU A 247 -23.98 27.74 10.18
N GLU A 248 -25.22 28.27 10.17
CA GLU A 248 -26.14 28.17 11.31
C GLU A 248 -26.50 26.71 11.62
N GLU A 249 -26.83 25.94 10.59
CA GLU A 249 -27.15 24.51 10.72
C GLU A 249 -25.93 23.72 11.18
N ALA A 250 -24.74 24.01 10.62
CA ALA A 250 -23.51 23.35 11.00
C ALA A 250 -23.15 23.60 12.47
N ASN A 251 -23.28 24.85 12.94
CA ASN A 251 -23.01 25.20 14.34
C ASN A 251 -24.05 24.61 15.30
N ALA A 252 -25.34 24.69 14.97
CA ALA A 252 -26.40 24.10 15.79
C ALA A 252 -26.23 22.59 15.94
N GLY A 253 -25.94 21.89 14.84
CA GLY A 253 -25.71 20.45 14.85
C GLY A 253 -24.42 20.05 15.57
N LEU A 254 -23.32 20.80 15.40
CA LEU A 254 -22.10 20.57 16.18
C LEU A 254 -22.34 20.73 17.68
N LEU A 255 -23.09 21.76 18.09
CA LEU A 255 -23.40 21.99 19.49
C LEU A 255 -24.21 20.82 20.07
N GLU A 256 -25.21 20.33 19.34
CA GLU A 256 -26.01 19.16 19.74
C GLU A 256 -25.12 17.93 19.93
N GLU A 257 -24.25 17.60 18.97
CA GLU A 257 -23.32 16.46 19.07
C GLU A 257 -22.36 16.61 20.26
N LEU A 258 -21.82 17.81 20.49
CA LEU A 258 -20.90 18.08 21.60
C LEU A 258 -21.56 18.08 22.99
N GLN A 259 -22.89 18.15 23.06
CA GLN A 259 -23.66 18.10 24.30
C GLN A 259 -24.14 16.69 24.65
N LYS A 260 -23.97 15.71 23.76
CA LYS A 260 -24.39 14.34 24.04
C LYS A 260 -23.57 13.73 25.18
N PRO A 261 -24.19 12.96 26.09
CA PRO A 261 -23.48 12.36 27.22
C PRO A 261 -22.33 11.42 26.82
N ASP A 262 -22.50 10.71 25.70
CA ASP A 262 -21.55 9.75 25.15
C ASP A 262 -20.37 10.39 24.41
N VAL A 263 -20.34 11.73 24.26
CA VAL A 263 -19.21 12.43 23.61
C VAL A 263 -17.90 12.23 24.35
N LEU A 264 -17.94 11.83 25.63
CA LEU A 264 -16.78 11.51 26.45
C LEU A 264 -16.48 10.00 26.50
N ASP A 265 -17.37 9.17 25.95
CA ASP A 265 -17.14 7.73 25.85
C ASP A 265 -16.00 7.49 24.83
N ASP A 266 -15.11 6.56 25.16
CA ASP A 266 -13.89 6.26 24.38
C ASP A 266 -12.96 7.47 24.15
N PRO A 267 -12.16 7.87 25.16
CA PRO A 267 -11.15 8.92 24.97
C PRO A 267 -10.09 8.53 23.91
N TRP A 268 -9.98 7.27 23.51
CA TRP A 268 -9.03 6.76 22.50
C TRP A 268 -9.55 6.76 21.06
N SER A 269 -10.72 7.37 20.82
CA SER A 269 -11.34 7.48 19.50
C SER A 269 -10.35 7.94 18.42
N LEU A 270 -10.21 7.13 17.37
CA LEU A 270 -9.39 7.41 16.19
C LEU A 270 -9.95 8.56 15.34
N PHE A 271 -11.21 8.94 15.56
CA PHE A 271 -11.91 9.93 14.74
C PHE A 271 -12.18 11.23 15.49
N LEU A 272 -12.75 11.17 16.69
CA LEU A 272 -13.32 12.37 17.31
C LEU A 272 -12.23 13.36 17.75
N ASN A 273 -11.19 12.91 18.45
CA ASN A 273 -10.10 13.79 18.92
C ASN A 273 -9.41 14.58 17.78
N PRO A 274 -8.92 13.92 16.70
CA PRO A 274 -8.31 14.67 15.59
C PRO A 274 -9.33 15.55 14.86
N MET A 275 -10.60 15.15 14.80
CA MET A 275 -11.67 15.98 14.21
C MET A 275 -11.89 17.27 15.01
N LEU A 276 -11.97 17.21 16.33
CA LEU A 276 -12.12 18.39 17.20
C LEU A 276 -10.91 19.34 17.06
N CYS A 277 -9.69 18.80 17.03
CA CYS A 277 -8.48 19.60 16.80
C CYS A 277 -8.56 20.35 15.47
N ARG A 278 -8.91 19.66 14.38
CA ARG A 278 -9.02 20.28 13.04
C ARG A 278 -10.16 21.29 12.98
N LEU A 279 -11.32 21.01 13.58
CA LEU A 279 -12.43 21.96 13.64
C LEU A 279 -12.00 23.27 14.30
N TYR A 280 -11.32 23.19 15.43
CA TYR A 280 -10.82 24.37 16.14
C TYR A 280 -9.80 25.17 15.30
N LEU A 281 -8.77 24.48 14.81
CA LEU A 281 -7.66 25.13 14.10
C LEU A 281 -8.04 25.65 12.70
N ASN A 282 -9.06 25.07 12.06
CA ASN A 282 -9.51 25.53 10.74
C ASN A 282 -10.61 26.60 10.83
N PHE A 283 -11.46 26.60 11.85
CA PHE A 283 -12.72 27.37 11.80
C PHE A 283 -13.01 28.29 12.99
N SER A 284 -12.21 28.23 14.07
CA SER A 284 -12.42 29.11 15.23
C SER A 284 -12.22 30.59 14.88
N SER A 285 -12.64 31.46 15.78
CA SER A 285 -12.41 32.90 15.77
C SER A 285 -10.93 33.28 15.70
N LYS A 286 -10.04 32.36 16.10
CA LYS A 286 -8.57 32.49 16.05
C LYS A 286 -7.90 31.72 14.90
N SER A 287 -8.67 31.10 14.01
CA SER A 287 -8.14 30.35 12.87
C SER A 287 -7.49 31.27 11.84
N ASP A 288 -6.33 30.86 11.31
CA ASP A 288 -5.67 31.53 10.19
C ASP A 288 -6.21 31.09 8.81
N ILE A 289 -7.04 30.05 8.76
CA ILE A 289 -7.53 29.44 7.50
C ILE A 289 -8.92 29.97 7.15
N PHE A 290 -9.89 29.79 8.05
CA PHE A 290 -11.28 30.21 7.87
C PHE A 290 -11.82 30.82 9.18
N PRO A 291 -11.37 32.02 9.57
CA PRO A 291 -11.69 32.63 10.85
C PRO A 291 -13.20 32.81 11.07
N GLY A 292 -13.66 32.48 12.28
CA GLY A 292 -15.00 32.81 12.77
C GLY A 292 -16.14 32.06 12.09
N ARG A 293 -15.88 30.87 11.53
CA ARG A 293 -16.94 30.00 11.01
C ARG A 293 -17.61 29.16 12.10
N LEU A 294 -16.95 28.97 13.24
CA LEU A 294 -17.58 28.49 14.47
C LEU A 294 -18.20 29.64 15.27
N THR A 295 -19.34 29.39 15.91
CA THR A 295 -19.91 30.35 16.87
C THR A 295 -19.15 30.29 18.19
N PRO A 296 -19.13 31.37 18.99
CA PRO A 296 -18.46 31.37 20.30
C PRO A 296 -18.95 30.27 21.26
N GLU A 297 -20.23 29.90 21.17
CA GLU A 297 -20.80 28.82 21.99
C GLU A 297 -20.24 27.44 21.59
N VAL A 298 -20.16 27.17 20.29
CA VAL A 298 -19.57 25.92 19.76
C VAL A 298 -18.08 25.86 20.08
N GLU A 299 -17.33 26.95 19.91
CA GLU A 299 -15.90 27.02 20.25
C GLU A 299 -15.66 26.67 21.71
N LYS A 300 -16.41 27.30 22.62
CA LYS A 300 -16.30 27.03 24.06
C LYS A 300 -16.59 25.56 24.37
N LYS A 301 -17.69 25.01 23.84
CA LYS A 301 -18.08 23.63 24.13
C LYS A 301 -17.10 22.62 23.53
N LEU A 302 -16.57 22.90 22.34
CA LEU A 302 -15.55 22.09 21.69
C LEU A 302 -14.29 22.01 22.55
N LEU A 303 -13.79 23.15 23.05
CA LEU A 303 -12.63 23.20 23.93
C LEU A 303 -12.84 22.43 25.24
N GLU A 304 -14.03 22.56 25.85
CA GLU A 304 -14.39 21.77 27.04
C GLU A 304 -14.31 20.27 26.77
N VAL A 305 -14.95 19.79 25.70
CA VAL A 305 -14.95 18.37 25.33
C VAL A 305 -13.54 17.88 24.99
N LEU A 306 -12.75 18.67 24.25
CA LEU A 306 -11.38 18.31 23.89
C LEU A 306 -10.48 18.22 25.13
N TRP A 307 -10.66 19.11 26.11
CA TRP A 307 -9.91 19.08 27.37
C TRP A 307 -10.21 17.78 28.12
N GLU A 308 -11.48 17.50 28.39
CA GLU A 308 -11.88 16.28 29.14
C GLU A 308 -11.38 14.99 28.46
N ARG A 309 -11.44 14.92 27.12
CA ARG A 309 -11.00 13.74 26.36
C ARG A 309 -9.49 13.55 26.32
N THR A 310 -8.70 14.59 26.53
CA THR A 310 -7.23 14.54 26.47
C THR A 310 -6.56 14.63 27.83
N TYR A 311 -7.25 15.17 28.85
CA TYR A 311 -6.72 15.44 30.19
C TYR A 311 -6.03 14.22 30.82
N SER A 312 -6.73 13.08 30.88
CA SER A 312 -6.20 11.91 31.60
C SER A 312 -5.11 11.15 30.86
N LYS A 313 -5.02 11.25 29.53
CA LYS A 313 -4.04 10.53 28.69
C LYS A 313 -2.80 11.36 28.37
N ASN A 314 -2.82 12.65 28.67
CA ASN A 314 -1.70 13.55 28.44
C ASN A 314 -0.80 13.56 29.69
N ASP A 315 -0.08 12.47 29.93
CA ASP A 315 0.93 12.36 30.99
C ASP A 315 2.32 12.70 30.42
N ILE A 316 2.97 13.72 30.98
CA ILE A 316 4.25 14.24 30.48
C ILE A 316 5.38 13.21 30.58
N HIS A 317 5.31 12.28 31.54
CA HIS A 317 6.36 11.27 31.73
C HIS A 317 6.41 10.27 30.59
N TRP A 318 5.28 10.07 29.92
CA TRP A 318 5.20 9.16 28.78
C TRP A 318 5.82 9.75 27.52
N ALA A 319 5.74 11.08 27.35
CA ALA A 319 6.47 11.80 26.30
C ALA A 319 8.00 11.75 26.46
N ARG A 320 8.50 11.26 27.59
CA ARG A 320 9.93 11.12 27.92
C ARG A 320 10.43 9.68 27.86
N GLN A 321 9.62 8.76 27.34
CA GLN A 321 10.00 7.35 27.14
C GLN A 321 10.39 7.07 25.68
N SER A 322 10.88 5.85 25.40
CA SER A 322 11.26 5.44 24.05
C SER A 322 10.13 5.67 23.06
N THR A 323 10.45 6.26 21.91
CA THR A 323 9.47 6.44 20.82
C THR A 323 9.01 5.12 20.22
N TRP A 324 9.73 4.02 20.41
CA TRP A 324 9.36 2.66 19.98
C TRP A 324 8.31 1.98 20.86
N TRP A 325 8.03 2.54 22.04
CA TRP A 325 7.00 2.02 22.93
C TRP A 325 5.61 2.42 22.43
N LEU A 326 4.79 1.43 22.08
CA LEU A 326 3.46 1.62 21.48
C LEU A 326 2.35 1.21 22.45
N ASP A 327 1.36 2.08 22.64
CA ASP A 327 0.18 1.78 23.43
C ASP A 327 -0.98 1.28 22.59
N GLY A 328 -1.60 0.17 23.01
CA GLY A 328 -2.73 -0.40 22.30
C GLY A 328 -2.34 -1.00 20.94
N SER A 329 -2.76 -0.38 19.86
CA SER A 329 -2.28 -0.69 18.50
C SER A 329 -1.63 0.55 17.89
N GLU A 330 -0.78 0.37 16.89
CA GLU A 330 0.06 1.45 16.36
C GLU A 330 -0.74 2.70 15.93
N ASN A 331 -1.90 2.51 15.30
CA ASN A 331 -2.79 3.61 14.95
C ASN A 331 -3.40 4.34 16.17
N HIS A 332 -3.71 3.63 17.26
CA HIS A 332 -4.19 4.23 18.51
C HIS A 332 -3.07 4.96 19.27
N ASP A 333 -1.86 4.42 19.25
CA ASP A 333 -0.66 5.00 19.85
C ASP A 333 -0.36 6.38 19.25
N ILE A 334 -0.17 6.43 17.92
CA ILE A 334 0.14 7.69 17.24
C ILE A 334 -1.03 8.68 17.31
N ASN A 335 -2.29 8.20 17.33
CA ASN A 335 -3.46 9.06 17.57
C ASN A 335 -3.35 9.79 18.91
N ALA A 336 -3.09 9.07 19.99
CA ALA A 336 -3.01 9.66 21.33
C ALA A 336 -1.85 10.66 21.41
N LYS A 337 -0.66 10.28 20.94
CA LYS A 337 0.54 11.13 20.96
C LYS A 337 0.38 12.39 20.09
N ALA A 338 -0.14 12.26 18.87
CA ALA A 338 -0.41 13.39 17.99
C ALA A 338 -1.50 14.32 18.55
N CYS A 339 -2.58 13.76 19.10
CA CYS A 339 -3.64 14.56 19.73
C CYS A 339 -3.14 15.28 20.98
N ASN A 340 -2.27 14.66 21.78
CA ASN A 340 -1.69 15.32 22.96
C ASN A 340 -0.81 16.51 22.57
N LEU A 341 0.04 16.39 21.52
CA LEU A 341 0.77 17.54 20.98
C LEU A 341 -0.17 18.67 20.57
N VAL A 342 -1.16 18.34 19.72
CA VAL A 342 -2.01 19.35 19.08
C VAL A 342 -2.99 19.97 20.07
N SER A 343 -3.55 19.20 21.02
CA SER A 343 -4.40 19.77 22.05
C SER A 343 -3.61 20.65 23.02
N SER A 344 -2.38 20.26 23.41
CA SER A 344 -1.48 21.11 24.19
C SER A 344 -1.16 22.43 23.46
N ARG A 345 -0.91 22.39 22.15
CA ARG A 345 -0.74 23.60 21.31
C ARG A 345 -1.98 24.50 21.34
N ILE A 346 -3.17 23.91 21.25
CA ILE A 346 -4.42 24.66 21.34
C ILE A 346 -4.51 25.32 22.73
N PHE A 347 -4.40 24.54 23.80
CA PHE A 347 -4.65 25.02 25.16
C PHE A 347 -3.61 26.00 25.68
N MET A 348 -2.34 25.91 25.28
CA MET A 348 -1.33 26.91 25.67
C MET A 348 -1.63 28.31 25.11
N ASN A 349 -2.45 28.39 24.06
CA ASN A 349 -2.89 29.64 23.43
C ASN A 349 -4.32 30.06 23.83
N GLU A 350 -4.97 29.30 24.72
CA GLU A 350 -6.31 29.60 25.22
C GLU A 350 -6.28 30.17 26.64
N PRO A 351 -6.77 31.42 26.87
CA PRO A 351 -6.72 32.05 28.19
C PRO A 351 -7.34 31.23 29.32
N ASP A 352 -8.42 30.51 29.05
CA ASP A 352 -9.15 29.70 30.06
C ASP A 352 -8.48 28.35 30.37
N TYR A 353 -7.45 27.97 29.61
CA TYR A 353 -6.81 26.64 29.66
C TYR A 353 -5.30 26.68 29.84
N LYS A 354 -4.61 27.73 29.40
CA LYS A 354 -3.13 27.80 29.37
C LYS A 354 -2.45 27.55 30.72
N ASP A 355 -3.11 27.95 31.81
CA ASP A 355 -2.60 27.81 33.18
C ASP A 355 -3.20 26.60 33.92
N ARG A 356 -4.03 25.79 33.25
CA ARG A 356 -4.52 24.53 33.84
C ARG A 356 -3.40 23.51 33.88
N ILE A 357 -3.37 22.76 34.96
CA ILE A 357 -2.36 21.74 35.22
C ILE A 357 -2.88 20.37 34.77
N TYR A 358 -2.10 19.67 33.97
CA TYR A 358 -2.35 18.28 33.59
C TYR A 358 -1.93 17.32 34.72
N PRO A 359 -2.42 16.07 34.72
CA PRO A 359 -2.05 15.10 35.76
C PRO A 359 -0.57 14.70 35.72
N ASP A 360 0.05 14.66 36.92
CA ASP A 360 1.38 14.07 37.17
C ASP A 360 1.24 12.60 37.64
N TYR A 361 0.69 11.75 36.77
CA TYR A 361 0.41 10.36 37.11
C TYR A 361 1.67 9.51 37.21
N GLY A 362 2.51 9.52 36.17
CA GLY A 362 3.76 8.76 36.11
C GLY A 362 3.55 7.25 36.21
N PHE A 363 2.40 6.72 35.80
CA PHE A 363 2.07 5.30 35.89
C PHE A 363 2.61 4.47 34.72
N GLY A 364 3.03 5.12 33.63
CA GLY A 364 3.41 4.46 32.37
C GLY A 364 2.28 4.42 31.34
N GLY A 365 2.44 3.60 30.32
CA GLY A 365 1.64 3.64 29.10
C GLY A 365 0.21 3.10 29.21
N ALA A 366 -0.57 3.39 28.17
CA ALA A 366 -1.89 2.84 27.90
C ALA A 366 -2.94 3.12 28.99
N TYR A 367 -2.85 4.29 29.63
CA TYR A 367 -3.85 4.75 30.60
C TYR A 367 -5.25 4.86 29.95
N HIS A 368 -6.30 4.35 30.62
CA HIS A 368 -7.66 4.15 30.08
C HIS A 368 -7.80 3.25 28.84
N TYR A 369 -6.74 2.65 28.31
CA TYR A 369 -6.86 1.76 27.16
C TYR A 369 -7.38 0.38 27.59
N GLY A 370 -8.47 -0.09 27.00
CA GLY A 370 -9.01 -1.45 27.22
C GLY A 370 -9.80 -1.67 28.52
N GLY A 371 -10.13 -0.61 29.25
CA GLY A 371 -11.16 -0.58 30.31
C GLY A 371 -11.10 -1.71 31.33
N ASN A 372 -9.98 -1.82 32.07
CA ASN A 372 -9.76 -2.53 33.35
C ASN A 372 -8.23 -2.60 33.61
N GLY A 373 -7.78 -2.38 34.85
CA GLY A 373 -6.36 -2.20 35.20
C GLY A 373 -5.80 -3.12 36.28
N TYR A 374 -4.47 -3.27 36.32
CA TYR A 374 -3.72 -3.91 37.42
C TYR A 374 -3.05 -2.82 38.27
N TYR A 375 -3.19 -2.86 39.59
CA TYR A 375 -2.72 -1.78 40.49
C TYR A 375 -1.34 -2.06 41.10
N GLY A 376 -0.48 -1.04 41.09
CA GLY A 376 0.78 -1.08 41.82
C GLY A 376 0.55 -1.14 43.34
N LYS A 377 1.58 -1.50 44.09
CA LYS A 377 1.54 -1.40 45.55
C LYS A 377 1.24 0.06 45.93
N ASP A 378 0.30 0.26 46.83
CA ASP A 378 -0.12 1.58 47.34
C ASP A 378 -0.99 2.44 46.39
N VAL A 379 -1.53 1.88 45.30
CA VAL A 379 -2.51 2.53 44.42
C VAL A 379 -3.92 2.05 44.75
N ASP A 380 -4.84 2.97 45.06
CA ASP A 380 -6.26 2.66 45.25
C ASP A 380 -6.91 2.32 43.90
N GLY A 381 -7.24 1.05 43.71
CA GLY A 381 -7.86 0.56 42.47
C GLY A 381 -9.27 1.07 42.18
N SER A 382 -9.90 1.80 43.11
CA SER A 382 -11.16 2.51 42.88
C SER A 382 -10.97 3.94 42.36
N THR A 383 -9.73 4.44 42.36
CA THR A 383 -9.39 5.83 41.96
C THR A 383 -8.73 5.92 40.59
N ARG A 384 -8.58 4.80 39.88
CA ARG A 384 -7.75 4.69 38.67
C ARG A 384 -8.32 3.67 37.68
N ASP A 385 -8.40 4.05 36.41
CA ASP A 385 -8.92 3.22 35.31
C ASP A 385 -7.80 2.67 34.39
N GLY A 386 -6.79 2.00 34.95
CA GLY A 386 -5.73 1.33 34.16
C GLY A 386 -4.36 1.99 34.17
N GLY A 387 -3.58 1.74 33.11
CA GLY A 387 -2.17 2.11 32.97
C GLY A 387 -1.18 1.10 33.55
N GLY A 388 0.12 1.36 33.33
CA GLY A 388 1.21 0.59 33.91
C GLY A 388 1.36 0.77 35.44
N ARG A 389 2.43 0.20 35.99
CA ARG A 389 2.76 0.29 37.43
C ARG A 389 4.02 1.10 37.74
N ALA A 390 4.41 2.00 36.85
CA ALA A 390 5.54 2.89 37.12
C ALA A 390 5.20 3.87 38.26
N ASN A 391 6.23 4.51 38.79
CA ASN A 391 6.12 5.61 39.75
C ASN A 391 7.06 6.74 39.30
N LEU A 392 6.79 7.27 38.10
CA LEU A 392 7.59 8.32 37.45
C LEU A 392 7.22 9.73 37.90
N LYS A 393 6.12 9.90 38.65
CA LYS A 393 5.66 11.20 39.13
C LYS A 393 6.77 11.94 39.89
N ASP A 394 6.86 13.24 39.67
CA ASP A 394 7.92 14.06 40.26
C ASP A 394 7.41 15.21 41.14
N GLY A 395 6.09 15.33 41.29
CA GLY A 395 5.41 16.32 42.11
C GLY A 395 5.42 17.72 41.55
N LYS A 396 5.85 17.91 40.29
CA LYS A 396 5.81 19.21 39.62
C LYS A 396 4.44 19.45 38.98
N GLU A 397 4.11 20.72 38.82
CA GLU A 397 2.93 21.14 38.07
C GLU A 397 3.35 21.40 36.61
N TYR A 398 2.62 20.82 35.68
CA TYR A 398 2.85 20.94 34.24
C TYR A 398 1.61 21.48 33.54
N ASN A 399 1.77 22.59 32.83
CA ASN A 399 0.68 23.21 32.07
C ASN A 399 0.71 22.80 30.59
N ALA A 400 -0.18 23.37 29.78
CA ALA A 400 -0.28 23.02 28.36
C ALA A 400 1.02 23.31 27.57
N ALA A 401 1.78 24.36 27.92
CA ALA A 401 3.05 24.66 27.26
C ALA A 401 4.12 23.61 27.58
N ASP A 402 4.21 23.17 28.84
CA ASP A 402 5.16 22.11 29.24
C ASP A 402 4.91 20.80 28.48
N HIS A 403 3.63 20.42 28.34
CA HIS A 403 3.25 19.23 27.57
C HIS A 403 3.47 19.40 26.07
N TYR A 404 3.22 20.59 25.51
CA TYR A 404 3.50 20.88 24.11
C TYR A 404 4.99 20.65 23.80
N GLU A 405 5.90 21.24 24.58
CA GLU A 405 7.35 21.08 24.39
C GLU A 405 7.78 19.62 24.51
N ALA A 406 7.28 18.89 25.50
CA ALA A 406 7.63 17.48 25.69
C ALA A 406 7.18 16.60 24.51
N TRP A 407 5.92 16.76 24.04
CA TRP A 407 5.42 16.00 22.90
C TRP A 407 6.02 16.43 21.56
N LEU A 408 6.37 17.71 21.42
CA LEU A 408 7.06 18.23 20.24
C LEU A 408 8.41 17.53 20.10
N ALA A 409 9.16 17.49 21.19
CA ALA A 409 10.45 16.85 21.26
C ALA A 409 10.37 15.33 21.01
N PHE A 410 9.35 14.67 21.57
CA PHE A 410 9.04 13.26 21.30
C PHE A 410 8.72 13.00 19.82
N LEU A 411 7.88 13.83 19.19
CA LEU A 411 7.45 13.57 17.81
C LEU A 411 8.56 13.85 16.79
N LYS A 412 9.44 14.83 17.04
CA LYS A 412 10.66 15.01 16.24
C LYS A 412 11.52 13.74 16.22
N GLU A 413 11.76 13.17 17.41
CA GLU A 413 12.46 11.90 17.55
C GLU A 413 11.70 10.76 16.86
N TYR A 414 10.39 10.65 17.07
CA TYR A 414 9.58 9.55 16.54
C TYR A 414 9.78 9.41 15.04
N PHE A 415 9.61 10.50 14.28
CA PHE A 415 9.74 10.44 12.82
C PHE A 415 11.17 10.14 12.37
N GLN A 416 12.18 10.69 13.05
CA GLN A 416 13.59 10.38 12.77
C GLN A 416 13.90 8.90 13.01
N GLU A 417 13.45 8.33 14.14
CA GLU A 417 13.68 6.92 14.46
C GLU A 417 12.99 5.99 13.47
N ARG A 418 11.76 6.31 13.03
CA ARG A 418 11.06 5.53 12.01
C ARG A 418 11.74 5.61 10.65
N ALA A 419 12.29 6.77 10.27
CA ALA A 419 13.10 6.88 9.06
C ALA A 419 14.40 6.05 9.16
N LYS A 420 15.02 6.02 10.35
CA LYS A 420 16.27 5.29 10.63
C LYS A 420 16.11 3.77 10.60
N ARG A 421 15.00 3.22 11.11
CA ARG A 421 14.84 1.76 11.33
C ARG A 421 13.70 1.12 10.52
N GLY A 422 12.77 1.92 9.99
CA GLY A 422 11.60 1.47 9.23
C GLY A 422 10.27 2.05 9.77
N PHE A 423 9.26 2.20 8.89
CA PHE A 423 8.04 2.99 9.17
C PHE A 423 7.17 2.50 10.34
N PHE A 424 6.53 1.34 10.16
CA PHE A 424 5.35 0.95 10.91
C PHE A 424 5.33 -0.57 11.13
N VAL A 425 4.82 -1.00 12.28
CA VAL A 425 4.56 -2.42 12.59
C VAL A 425 3.31 -2.91 11.85
N GLU A 426 2.26 -2.10 11.77
CA GLU A 426 1.07 -2.34 10.95
C GLU A 426 1.32 -1.97 9.47
N ARG A 427 2.50 -2.33 8.94
CA ARG A 427 2.99 -1.93 7.61
C ARG A 427 2.05 -2.34 6.50
N ALA A 428 1.77 -1.41 5.59
CA ALA A 428 1.00 -1.63 4.36
C ALA A 428 -0.37 -2.31 4.62
N ALA A 429 -0.88 -2.18 5.84
CA ALA A 429 -2.17 -2.71 6.23
C ALA A 429 -3.26 -2.07 5.37
N ASP A 430 -4.20 -2.90 4.89
CA ASP A 430 -5.26 -2.46 3.97
C ASP A 430 -6.09 -1.32 4.53
N GLY A 431 -6.43 -1.39 5.83
CA GLY A 431 -7.31 -0.44 6.51
C GLY A 431 -6.69 0.28 7.71
N TYR A 432 -5.54 -0.14 8.24
CA TYR A 432 -4.95 0.54 9.41
C TYR A 432 -4.06 1.71 9.02
N MET A 433 -3.35 1.60 7.89
CA MET A 433 -2.44 2.65 7.42
C MET A 433 -3.13 3.99 7.19
N HIS A 434 -4.37 4.01 6.72
CA HIS A 434 -5.10 5.26 6.51
C HIS A 434 -5.46 5.98 7.82
N HIS A 435 -5.60 5.21 8.92
CA HIS A 435 -5.70 5.80 10.25
C HIS A 435 -4.34 6.35 10.66
N THR A 436 -3.26 5.56 10.55
CA THR A 436 -1.90 6.02 10.91
C THR A 436 -1.53 7.32 10.19
N LEU A 437 -1.71 7.37 8.87
CA LEU A 437 -1.39 8.56 8.06
C LEU A 437 -2.29 9.77 8.37
N ASN A 438 -3.51 9.58 8.88
CA ASN A 438 -4.36 10.66 9.38
C ASN A 438 -3.68 11.41 10.54
N PHE A 439 -2.96 10.70 11.39
CA PHE A 439 -2.31 11.27 12.57
C PHE A 439 -0.94 11.85 12.23
N VAL A 440 -0.22 11.26 11.28
CA VAL A 440 0.96 11.89 10.67
C VAL A 440 0.57 13.23 10.03
N ASP A 441 -0.52 13.26 9.27
CA ASP A 441 -1.09 14.48 8.69
C ASP A 441 -1.51 15.49 9.76
N LEU A 442 -2.11 15.03 10.86
CA LEU A 442 -2.48 15.90 11.97
C LEU A 442 -1.24 16.62 12.53
N VAL A 443 -0.12 15.92 12.72
CA VAL A 443 1.13 16.54 13.16
C VAL A 443 1.66 17.51 12.10
N TYR A 444 1.66 17.11 10.82
CA TYR A 444 2.12 17.93 9.71
C TYR A 444 1.36 19.27 9.59
N THR A 445 0.03 19.21 9.69
CA THR A 445 -0.84 20.38 9.48
C THR A 445 -1.08 21.19 10.75
N CYS A 446 -1.08 20.55 11.93
CA CYS A 446 -1.60 21.12 13.16
C CYS A 446 -0.59 21.22 14.31
N SER A 447 0.68 20.81 14.14
CA SER A 447 1.71 20.93 15.20
C SER A 447 2.09 22.37 15.54
N GLY A 448 2.18 23.26 14.53
CA GLY A 448 2.59 24.65 14.73
C GLY A 448 4.10 24.87 14.88
N ASP A 449 4.91 23.87 14.56
CA ASP A 449 6.38 23.94 14.57
C ASP A 449 6.93 23.65 13.17
N GLU A 450 7.67 24.60 12.60
CA GLU A 450 8.17 24.50 11.22
C GLU A 450 9.21 23.39 11.04
N GLU A 451 10.04 23.15 12.06
CA GLU A 451 11.04 22.07 12.03
C GLU A 451 10.34 20.70 12.00
N LEU A 452 9.37 20.46 12.88
CA LEU A 452 8.57 19.25 12.88
C LEU A 452 7.74 19.12 11.59
N LYS A 453 7.17 20.22 11.07
CA LYS A 453 6.48 20.21 9.77
C LYS A 453 7.42 19.74 8.65
N GLN A 454 8.66 20.23 8.61
CA GLN A 454 9.66 19.80 7.62
C GLN A 454 10.04 18.33 7.80
N ILE A 455 10.30 17.87 9.04
CA ILE A 455 10.61 16.47 9.33
C ILE A 455 9.46 15.56 8.87
N VAL A 456 8.21 15.92 9.14
CA VAL A 456 7.05 15.13 8.74
C VAL A 456 6.80 15.21 7.23
N GLY A 457 7.07 16.35 6.59
CA GLY A 457 7.05 16.49 5.13
C GLY A 457 8.02 15.51 4.46
N ASN A 458 9.28 15.49 4.91
CA ASN A 458 10.29 14.53 4.47
C ASN A 458 9.85 13.08 4.77
N PHE A 459 9.19 12.85 5.91
CA PHE A 459 8.68 11.54 6.27
C PHE A 459 7.55 11.08 5.32
N PHE A 460 6.67 11.98 4.87
CA PHE A 460 5.69 11.68 3.82
C PHE A 460 6.37 11.33 2.50
N ASP A 461 7.40 12.07 2.10
CA ASP A 461 8.18 11.76 0.89
C ASP A 461 8.73 10.34 0.95
N LEU A 462 9.29 9.96 2.11
CA LEU A 462 9.82 8.62 2.35
C LEU A 462 8.72 7.53 2.32
N VAL A 463 7.57 7.77 2.96
CA VAL A 463 6.42 6.84 2.94
C VAL A 463 5.95 6.60 1.50
N TRP A 464 5.83 7.65 0.69
CA TRP A 464 5.39 7.53 -0.69
C TRP A 464 6.47 6.98 -1.62
N ALA A 465 7.74 7.25 -1.35
CA ALA A 465 8.87 6.61 -2.01
C ALA A 465 8.84 5.08 -1.81
N ASP A 466 8.70 4.61 -0.56
CA ASP A 466 8.54 3.19 -0.26
C ASP A 466 7.28 2.63 -0.93
N TRP A 467 6.14 3.36 -0.88
CA TRP A 467 4.91 2.97 -1.56
C TRP A 467 5.10 2.76 -3.07
N ALA A 468 5.84 3.66 -3.72
CA ALA A 468 6.11 3.62 -5.16
C ALA A 468 6.98 2.42 -5.56
N GLN A 469 7.91 1.96 -4.70
CA GLN A 469 8.74 0.78 -5.02
C GLN A 469 7.90 -0.47 -5.30
N GLU A 470 6.96 -0.83 -4.40
CA GLU A 470 6.22 -2.10 -4.44
C GLU A 470 4.78 -1.98 -4.94
N SER A 471 4.39 -0.88 -5.58
CA SER A 471 3.05 -0.72 -6.14
C SER A 471 3.01 -0.92 -7.65
N ILE A 472 1.94 -1.50 -8.17
CA ILE A 472 1.67 -1.57 -9.61
C ILE A 472 0.24 -1.11 -9.82
N SER A 473 0.07 0.01 -10.55
CA SER A 473 -1.24 0.54 -10.91
C SER A 473 -2.16 0.78 -9.71
N GLY A 474 -1.60 1.30 -8.62
CA GLY A 474 -2.33 1.51 -7.36
C GLY A 474 -2.43 0.27 -6.46
N LEU A 475 -2.09 -0.91 -6.96
CA LEU A 475 -2.09 -2.13 -6.16
C LEU A 475 -0.77 -2.24 -5.41
N ARG A 476 -0.84 -2.21 -4.08
CA ARG A 476 0.33 -2.43 -3.23
C ARG A 476 0.67 -3.91 -3.16
N GLY A 477 1.86 -4.27 -3.63
CA GLY A 477 2.50 -5.58 -3.49
C GLY A 477 3.27 -5.68 -2.18
N GLY A 478 4.27 -6.55 -2.14
CA GLY A 478 5.14 -6.76 -0.97
C GLY A 478 4.42 -7.28 0.27
N MET A 479 5.20 -7.50 1.33
CA MET A 479 4.66 -7.98 2.61
C MET A 479 3.71 -6.95 3.24
N LYS A 480 2.65 -7.42 3.89
CA LYS A 480 1.72 -6.56 4.64
C LYS A 480 1.41 -7.18 6.00
N GLY A 481 1.33 -6.35 7.04
CA GLY A 481 0.82 -6.71 8.36
C GLY A 481 -0.63 -6.27 8.53
N ARG A 482 -1.38 -6.90 9.44
CA ARG A 482 -2.75 -6.49 9.82
C ARG A 482 -3.71 -6.40 8.61
N HIS A 483 -3.48 -7.21 7.59
CA HIS A 483 -4.18 -7.14 6.31
C HIS A 483 -5.43 -8.03 6.34
N ASN A 484 -6.63 -7.44 6.23
CA ASN A 484 -7.89 -8.17 6.47
C ASN A 484 -8.47 -8.89 5.24
N TYR A 485 -7.96 -8.59 4.04
CA TYR A 485 -8.57 -9.01 2.79
C TYR A 485 -7.55 -9.74 1.93
N GLU A 486 -8.01 -10.61 1.06
CA GLU A 486 -7.17 -11.36 0.14
C GLU A 486 -6.65 -10.48 -1.02
N GLY A 487 -7.35 -9.39 -1.33
CA GLY A 487 -7.03 -8.50 -2.44
C GLY A 487 -7.85 -7.21 -2.46
N GLY A 488 -7.69 -6.45 -3.55
CA GLY A 488 -8.26 -5.10 -3.70
C GLY A 488 -7.21 -3.98 -3.58
N TYR A 489 -7.69 -2.75 -3.76
CA TYR A 489 -6.90 -1.56 -3.53
C TYR A 489 -6.84 -1.26 -2.03
N ALA A 490 -5.62 -1.04 -1.51
CA ALA A 490 -5.45 -0.61 -0.13
C ALA A 490 -6.09 0.77 0.07
N SER A 491 -6.58 1.07 1.27
CA SER A 491 -7.18 2.38 1.58
C SER A 491 -6.27 3.56 1.23
N ILE A 492 -4.96 3.41 1.43
CA ILE A 492 -3.98 4.45 1.12
C ILE A 492 -3.78 4.72 -0.39
N THR A 493 -4.31 3.85 -1.25
CA THR A 493 -4.33 4.07 -2.70
C THR A 493 -5.13 5.32 -3.06
N GLU A 494 -6.19 5.62 -2.30
CA GLU A 494 -7.02 6.82 -2.51
C GLU A 494 -6.19 8.10 -2.33
N TYR A 495 -5.25 8.13 -1.38
CA TYR A 495 -4.36 9.28 -1.20
C TYR A 495 -3.42 9.44 -2.39
N MET A 496 -2.81 8.35 -2.85
CA MET A 496 -1.94 8.40 -4.03
C MET A 496 -2.71 8.85 -5.28
N ARG A 497 -3.95 8.36 -5.48
CA ARG A 497 -4.83 8.85 -6.57
C ARG A 497 -4.97 10.36 -6.53
N TYR A 498 -5.26 10.91 -5.35
CA TYR A 498 -5.39 12.36 -5.17
C TYR A 498 -4.07 13.09 -5.42
N TYR A 499 -2.95 12.61 -4.88
CA TYR A 499 -1.64 13.25 -5.08
C TYR A 499 -1.11 13.17 -6.51
N LEU A 500 -1.60 12.24 -7.32
CA LEU A 500 -1.30 12.14 -8.76
C LEU A 500 -2.26 12.96 -9.65
N GLY A 501 -3.21 13.70 -9.08
CA GLY A 501 -4.15 14.56 -9.82
C GLY A 501 -5.56 13.99 -10.00
N GLY A 502 -5.86 12.82 -9.43
CA GLY A 502 -7.19 12.20 -9.42
C GLY A 502 -8.18 12.87 -8.43
N PRO A 503 -9.45 12.46 -8.40
CA PRO A 503 -10.47 13.07 -7.54
C PRO A 503 -10.13 13.02 -6.05
N GLY A 504 -10.53 14.05 -5.30
CA GLY A 504 -10.44 14.06 -3.84
C GLY A 504 -11.60 13.28 -3.18
N ASN A 505 -11.41 12.87 -1.92
CA ASN A 505 -12.42 12.15 -1.15
C ASN A 505 -12.72 12.88 0.17
N GLY A 506 -13.90 13.51 0.26
CA GLY A 506 -14.33 14.25 1.45
C GLY A 506 -15.02 13.40 2.53
N THR A 507 -15.05 12.07 2.40
CA THR A 507 -15.69 11.19 3.39
C THR A 507 -14.83 10.98 4.64
N ILE A 508 -15.42 10.35 5.65
CA ILE A 508 -14.71 9.96 6.87
C ILE A 508 -13.44 9.18 6.52
N TRP A 509 -12.34 9.51 7.19
CA TRP A 509 -10.98 8.99 6.96
C TRP A 509 -10.21 9.50 5.74
N TYR A 510 -10.78 10.35 4.88
CA TYR A 510 -10.06 10.88 3.73
C TYR A 510 -9.99 12.41 3.66
N TYR A 511 -10.96 13.10 4.28
CA TYR A 511 -11.09 14.56 4.26
C TYR A 511 -9.81 15.32 4.65
N TYR A 512 -8.96 14.75 5.51
CA TYR A 512 -7.76 15.42 5.99
C TYR A 512 -6.73 15.70 4.89
N THR A 513 -6.68 14.85 3.85
CA THR A 513 -5.80 15.10 2.69
C THR A 513 -6.20 16.31 1.85
N LEU A 514 -7.44 16.78 2.01
CA LEU A 514 -7.96 17.95 1.31
C LEU A 514 -7.58 19.26 2.00
N VAL A 515 -7.13 19.20 3.26
CA VAL A 515 -6.78 20.38 4.07
C VAL A 515 -5.29 20.49 4.37
N ASN A 516 -4.46 19.66 3.72
CA ASN A 516 -3.00 19.79 3.75
C ASN A 516 -2.43 20.35 2.43
N ASP A 517 -1.26 20.97 2.55
CA ASP A 517 -0.49 21.57 1.45
C ASP A 517 0.58 20.62 0.88
N TYR A 518 0.63 19.35 1.30
CA TYR A 518 1.63 18.37 0.86
C TYR A 518 1.54 18.08 -0.65
N GLN A 519 2.70 18.03 -1.31
CA GLN A 519 2.88 17.70 -2.72
C GLN A 519 3.93 16.59 -2.87
N LEU A 520 3.72 15.67 -3.81
CA LEU A 520 4.72 14.64 -4.09
C LEU A 520 5.97 15.26 -4.75
N PRO A 521 7.18 14.82 -4.35
CA PRO A 521 8.39 15.20 -5.04
C PRO A 521 8.45 14.53 -6.43
N PRO A 522 9.09 15.16 -7.44
CA PRO A 522 9.13 14.66 -8.81
C PRO A 522 9.57 13.21 -8.93
N VAL A 523 10.64 12.81 -8.22
CA VAL A 523 11.18 11.45 -8.23
C VAL A 523 10.17 10.39 -7.78
N VAL A 524 9.33 10.71 -6.79
CA VAL A 524 8.29 9.80 -6.28
C VAL A 524 7.14 9.69 -7.26
N MET A 525 6.67 10.81 -7.82
CA MET A 525 5.63 10.80 -8.85
C MET A 525 6.07 10.00 -10.07
N LYS A 526 7.31 10.19 -10.53
CA LYS A 526 7.89 9.47 -11.67
C LYS A 526 7.96 7.96 -11.38
N THR A 527 8.50 7.57 -10.22
CA THR A 527 8.58 6.15 -9.80
C THR A 527 7.20 5.50 -9.68
N ALA A 528 6.18 6.24 -9.25
CA ALA A 528 4.81 5.72 -9.13
C ALA A 528 4.11 5.50 -10.48
N LEU A 529 4.59 6.11 -11.56
CA LEU A 529 3.94 6.13 -12.89
C LEU A 529 4.77 5.48 -14.02
N ASP A 530 6.01 5.07 -13.77
CA ASP A 530 6.92 4.49 -14.78
C ASP A 530 7.37 3.08 -14.39
N ARG A 531 6.42 2.15 -14.34
CA ARG A 531 6.66 0.77 -13.92
C ARG A 531 7.54 0.01 -14.90
N GLN A 532 7.37 0.24 -16.19
CA GLN A 532 8.17 -0.36 -17.25
C GLN A 532 9.62 0.11 -17.18
N GLY A 533 9.85 1.41 -16.97
CA GLY A 533 11.20 1.98 -16.86
C GLY A 533 11.97 1.55 -15.61
N LEU A 534 11.27 1.22 -14.51
CA LEU A 534 11.90 0.65 -13.31
C LEU A 534 12.42 -0.78 -13.51
N GLY A 535 11.94 -1.50 -14.53
CA GLY A 535 12.38 -2.87 -14.82
C GLY A 535 12.13 -3.86 -13.68
N CYS A 536 13.02 -4.86 -13.56
CA CYS A 536 12.97 -5.89 -12.53
C CYS A 536 14.03 -5.62 -11.45
N PHE A 537 13.65 -5.68 -10.18
CA PHE A 537 14.58 -5.46 -9.06
C PHE A 537 14.12 -6.13 -7.76
N GLU A 538 15.09 -6.39 -6.89
CA GLU A 538 14.82 -6.74 -5.50
C GLU A 538 14.66 -5.47 -4.66
N TYR A 539 13.72 -5.49 -3.72
CA TYR A 539 13.64 -4.52 -2.65
C TYR A 539 13.71 -5.24 -1.31
N LYS A 540 14.82 -5.01 -0.60
CA LYS A 540 15.11 -5.59 0.71
C LYS A 540 15.07 -4.49 1.76
N SER A 541 14.52 -4.80 2.92
CA SER A 541 14.38 -3.82 4.01
C SER A 541 14.38 -4.52 5.35
N ARG A 542 15.28 -4.11 6.24
CA ARG A 542 15.22 -4.52 7.64
C ARG A 542 13.92 -3.99 8.26
N GLY A 543 13.14 -4.90 8.82
CA GLY A 543 11.83 -4.67 9.38
C GLY A 543 11.86 -4.08 10.78
N VAL A 544 10.66 -3.83 11.31
CA VAL A 544 10.41 -3.36 12.67
C VAL A 544 9.35 -4.26 13.31
N GLY A 545 9.19 -4.15 14.63
CA GLY A 545 8.12 -4.83 15.37
C GLY A 545 8.52 -6.15 16.03
N GLU A 546 9.82 -6.50 16.03
CA GLU A 546 10.32 -7.53 16.93
C GLU A 546 10.28 -7.00 18.36
N GLU A 547 9.67 -7.77 19.27
CA GLU A 547 9.49 -7.42 20.67
C GLU A 547 10.79 -7.63 21.46
N GLU A 548 11.00 -6.83 22.50
CA GLU A 548 12.11 -7.05 23.43
C GLU A 548 11.96 -8.38 24.18
N ASN A 549 13.05 -9.07 24.50
CA ASN A 549 13.02 -10.31 25.29
C ASN A 549 13.45 -10.05 26.75
N VAL A 550 12.76 -9.14 27.43
CA VAL A 550 13.11 -8.67 28.78
C VAL A 550 12.11 -9.18 29.82
N TRP A 551 12.61 -9.85 30.86
CA TRP A 551 11.80 -10.42 31.95
C TRP A 551 12.39 -10.13 33.35
N PRO A 552 11.58 -9.63 34.31
CA PRO A 552 10.23 -9.10 34.12
C PRO A 552 10.24 -7.85 33.22
N ARG A 553 9.11 -7.54 32.57
CA ARG A 553 8.94 -6.28 31.81
C ARG A 553 9.23 -5.06 32.72
N PRO A 554 9.84 -3.98 32.19
CA PRO A 554 10.02 -2.74 32.93
C PRO A 554 8.69 -2.21 33.51
N LEU A 555 8.72 -1.67 34.74
CA LEU A 555 7.54 -1.07 35.36
C LEU A 555 7.01 0.09 34.50
N GLY A 556 5.70 0.10 34.25
CA GLY A 556 5.07 1.09 33.37
C GLY A 556 4.80 0.60 31.96
N THR A 557 5.43 -0.51 31.56
CA THR A 557 5.35 -1.06 30.19
C THR A 557 4.52 -2.33 30.09
N GLU A 558 3.84 -2.72 31.17
CA GLU A 558 3.03 -3.93 31.20
C GLU A 558 1.92 -3.93 30.15
N ARG A 559 1.47 -2.73 29.73
CA ARG A 559 0.40 -2.52 28.74
C ARG A 559 0.92 -2.01 27.39
N THR A 560 2.22 -2.07 27.15
CA THR A 560 2.89 -1.39 26.04
C THR A 560 3.65 -2.41 25.19
N LEU A 561 3.63 -2.27 23.87
CA LEU A 561 4.54 -3.01 23.00
C LEU A 561 5.89 -2.30 23.00
N LEU A 562 6.98 -3.01 23.27
CA LEU A 562 8.28 -2.37 23.46
C LEU A 562 9.01 -2.10 22.15
N CYS A 563 9.02 -3.05 21.21
CA CYS A 563 9.53 -2.93 19.83
C CYS A 563 10.92 -2.27 19.61
N ASP A 564 11.66 -1.87 20.64
CA ASP A 564 12.94 -1.16 20.57
C ASP A 564 14.08 -2.17 20.45
N THR A 565 14.14 -2.83 19.31
CA THR A 565 15.08 -3.93 19.07
C THR A 565 15.92 -3.72 17.84
N GLU A 566 17.05 -4.43 17.82
CA GLU A 566 17.76 -4.79 16.59
C GLU A 566 16.92 -5.83 15.82
N SER A 567 15.78 -5.42 15.26
CA SER A 567 14.80 -6.33 14.66
C SER A 567 15.42 -7.25 13.61
N ARG A 568 15.06 -8.53 13.65
CA ARG A 568 15.54 -9.60 12.77
C ARG A 568 14.45 -10.06 11.80
N PHE A 569 13.61 -9.11 11.39
CA PHE A 569 12.66 -9.27 10.31
C PHE A 569 13.29 -8.69 9.04
N LEU A 570 13.35 -9.48 7.97
CA LEU A 570 13.82 -9.07 6.67
C LEU A 570 12.65 -9.09 5.70
N LYS A 571 12.28 -7.91 5.20
CA LYS A 571 11.29 -7.79 4.13
C LYS A 571 12.00 -8.01 2.82
N TYR A 572 11.34 -8.75 1.95
CA TYR A 572 11.86 -9.06 0.63
C TYR A 572 10.72 -9.00 -0.37
N SER A 573 10.93 -8.23 -1.42
CA SER A 573 10.07 -8.20 -2.59
C SER A 573 10.88 -8.30 -3.86
N TYR A 574 10.37 -9.06 -4.82
CA TYR A 574 10.80 -9.03 -6.20
C TYR A 574 9.75 -8.29 -7.02
N VAL A 575 10.14 -7.14 -7.54
CA VAL A 575 9.29 -6.21 -8.27
C VAL A 575 9.61 -6.33 -9.75
N THR A 576 8.57 -6.41 -10.58
CA THR A 576 8.68 -6.45 -12.04
C THR A 576 7.63 -5.54 -12.67
N PRO A 577 7.66 -5.32 -14.00
CA PRO A 577 6.60 -4.59 -14.68
C PRO A 577 5.21 -5.27 -14.62
N ASP A 578 5.19 -6.59 -14.46
CA ASP A 578 3.99 -7.42 -14.63
C ASP A 578 3.40 -7.92 -13.29
N TYR A 579 4.23 -8.04 -12.26
CA TYR A 579 3.86 -8.53 -10.93
C TYR A 579 4.78 -8.05 -9.81
N VAL A 580 4.32 -8.17 -8.57
CA VAL A 580 5.16 -8.09 -7.37
C VAL A 580 4.94 -9.33 -6.51
N LEU A 581 6.03 -10.02 -6.16
CA LEU A 581 6.06 -11.14 -5.22
C LEU A 581 6.80 -10.71 -3.95
N GLY A 582 6.24 -10.90 -2.77
CA GLY A 582 6.91 -10.51 -1.54
C GLY A 582 6.48 -11.25 -0.28
N ALA A 583 7.38 -11.25 0.71
CA ALA A 583 7.19 -11.87 2.02
C ALA A 583 7.98 -11.14 3.12
N GLN A 584 7.63 -11.41 4.38
CA GLN A 584 8.51 -11.14 5.52
C GLN A 584 9.25 -12.44 5.88
N MET A 585 10.57 -12.44 5.69
CA MET A 585 11.46 -13.50 6.16
C MET A 585 11.89 -13.16 7.59
N GLU A 586 11.88 -14.13 8.50
CA GLU A 586 12.08 -13.87 9.93
C GLU A 586 13.10 -14.83 10.49
N HIS A 587 13.97 -14.33 11.37
CA HIS A 587 14.89 -15.20 12.10
C HIS A 587 14.09 -16.21 12.92
N PRO A 588 14.44 -17.51 12.92
CA PRO A 588 13.70 -18.56 13.67
C PRO A 588 13.59 -18.36 15.19
N ALA A 589 14.24 -17.34 15.75
CA ALA A 589 14.31 -17.02 17.16
C ALA A 589 13.91 -15.56 17.44
N ALA A 590 13.31 -14.88 16.44
CA ALA A 590 12.74 -13.57 16.63
C ALA A 590 11.55 -13.63 17.59
N VAL A 591 11.42 -12.61 18.44
CA VAL A 591 10.32 -12.52 19.40
C VAL A 591 9.23 -11.64 18.82
N HIS A 592 8.05 -12.19 18.63
CA HIS A 592 6.94 -11.48 18.03
C HIS A 592 6.09 -10.79 19.09
N SER A 593 5.62 -9.59 18.74
CA SER A 593 4.51 -8.93 19.42
C SER A 593 3.18 -9.31 18.77
N HIS A 594 2.06 -9.10 19.46
CA HIS A 594 0.74 -9.37 18.90
C HIS A 594 0.40 -8.60 17.61
N LEU A 595 1.11 -7.52 17.26
CA LEU A 595 0.91 -6.84 15.97
C LEU A 595 1.73 -7.50 14.86
N SER A 596 3.01 -7.77 15.12
CA SER A 596 3.98 -8.29 14.13
C SER A 596 3.60 -9.64 13.50
N LEU A 597 2.82 -10.45 14.23
CA LEU A 597 2.45 -11.81 13.82
C LEU A 597 1.02 -11.92 13.27
N THR A 598 0.29 -10.81 13.16
CA THR A 598 -1.13 -10.86 12.80
C THR A 598 -1.39 -10.51 11.35
N LYS A 599 -2.17 -11.38 10.69
CA LYS A 599 -2.76 -11.16 9.36
C LYS A 599 -1.71 -10.80 8.30
N ARG A 600 -0.67 -11.62 8.21
CA ARG A 600 0.45 -11.42 7.29
C ARG A 600 0.05 -11.78 5.86
N TRP A 601 0.34 -10.88 4.93
CA TRP A 601 0.14 -11.09 3.50
C TRP A 601 1.49 -11.45 2.87
N HIS A 602 1.67 -12.72 2.50
CA HIS A 602 2.83 -13.24 1.76
C HIS A 602 2.32 -13.78 0.43
N GLY A 603 2.90 -13.34 -0.69
CA GLY A 603 2.47 -13.78 -2.01
C GLY A 603 2.60 -12.72 -3.10
N MET A 604 1.73 -12.81 -4.10
CA MET A 604 1.90 -12.18 -5.41
C MET A 604 0.67 -11.37 -5.83
N ILE A 605 0.91 -10.18 -6.38
CA ILE A 605 -0.09 -9.37 -7.11
C ILE A 605 0.27 -9.27 -8.59
N PHE A 606 -0.74 -9.04 -9.43
CA PHE A 606 -0.62 -8.97 -10.89
C PHE A 606 -1.08 -7.60 -11.38
N ALA A 607 -0.40 -7.03 -12.38
CA ALA A 607 -0.70 -5.71 -12.91
C ALA A 607 -2.13 -5.58 -13.47
N GLN A 608 -2.61 -6.62 -14.15
CA GLN A 608 -3.85 -6.56 -14.93
C GLN A 608 -5.13 -6.58 -14.10
N SER A 609 -5.09 -7.03 -12.84
CA SER A 609 -6.31 -7.13 -12.05
C SER A 609 -6.09 -7.11 -10.54
N PRO A 610 -6.88 -6.32 -9.78
CA PRO A 610 -6.88 -6.38 -8.33
C PRO A 610 -7.35 -7.71 -7.74
N LYS A 611 -8.00 -8.57 -8.55
CA LYS A 611 -8.58 -9.85 -8.15
C LYS A 611 -7.68 -11.06 -8.42
N SER A 612 -6.76 -10.95 -9.37
CA SER A 612 -5.76 -11.97 -9.68
C SER A 612 -4.65 -11.88 -8.63
N ARG A 613 -4.66 -12.78 -7.65
CA ARG A 613 -3.69 -12.79 -6.54
C ARG A 613 -3.41 -14.18 -6.07
N ILE A 614 -2.19 -14.39 -5.59
CA ILE A 614 -1.78 -15.60 -4.90
C ILE A 614 -1.36 -15.19 -3.51
N VAL A 615 -2.01 -15.70 -2.48
CA VAL A 615 -1.69 -15.35 -1.09
C VAL A 615 -2.00 -16.50 -0.15
N THR A 616 -1.12 -16.72 0.82
CA THR A 616 -1.35 -17.70 1.88
C THR A 616 -2.45 -17.26 2.84
N VAL A 617 -3.31 -18.19 3.26
CA VAL A 617 -4.45 -17.96 4.16
C VAL A 617 -4.54 -19.02 5.24
N GLY A 618 -5.14 -18.68 6.38
CA GLY A 618 -5.59 -19.64 7.38
C GLY A 618 -6.99 -20.13 7.06
N LEU A 619 -7.25 -21.44 7.20
CA LEU A 619 -8.56 -22.07 7.03
C LEU A 619 -9.30 -22.13 8.36
N ASN A 620 -10.63 -22.03 8.32
CA ASN A 620 -11.45 -22.18 9.53
C ASN A 620 -11.19 -23.55 10.20
N VAL A 621 -11.25 -23.57 11.53
CA VAL A 621 -11.23 -24.82 12.28
C VAL A 621 -12.63 -25.43 12.29
N GLU A 622 -12.78 -26.64 11.77
CA GLU A 622 -14.07 -27.35 11.75
C GLU A 622 -14.49 -27.74 13.18
N GLY A 623 -15.76 -27.51 13.53
CA GLY A 623 -16.35 -28.00 14.78
C GLY A 623 -15.91 -27.31 16.07
N LYS A 624 -15.10 -26.24 16.02
CA LYS A 624 -14.72 -25.44 17.19
C LYS A 624 -15.32 -24.03 17.12
N ASP A 625 -16.25 -23.74 18.03
CA ASP A 625 -16.69 -22.37 18.36
C ASP A 625 -15.94 -21.89 19.63
N GLU A 626 -14.61 -21.99 19.63
CA GLU A 626 -13.76 -21.60 20.77
C GLU A 626 -13.34 -20.12 20.70
N PRO A 627 -13.28 -19.39 21.83
CA PRO A 627 -12.73 -18.04 21.88
C PRO A 627 -11.27 -18.01 21.38
N GLY A 628 -10.98 -17.18 20.38
CA GLY A 628 -9.62 -17.00 19.82
C GLY A 628 -9.42 -17.56 18.40
N TYR A 629 -10.36 -18.35 17.88
CA TYR A 629 -10.37 -18.74 16.47
C TYR A 629 -11.29 -17.83 15.66
N VAL A 630 -10.79 -17.28 14.55
CA VAL A 630 -11.59 -16.44 13.66
C VAL A 630 -12.47 -17.32 12.79
N LYS A 631 -13.78 -17.32 13.04
CA LYS A 631 -14.77 -17.98 12.18
C LYS A 631 -15.13 -17.04 11.03
N SER A 632 -14.43 -17.16 9.91
CA SER A 632 -14.76 -16.40 8.70
C SER A 632 -15.95 -17.01 7.97
N LYS A 633 -16.91 -16.17 7.55
CA LYS A 633 -18.01 -16.60 6.68
C LYS A 633 -17.52 -17.13 5.32
N LYS A 634 -16.30 -16.75 4.90
CA LYS A 634 -15.67 -17.22 3.65
C LYS A 634 -15.07 -18.63 3.76
N GLY A 635 -14.92 -19.17 4.97
CA GLY A 635 -14.20 -20.42 5.22
C GLY A 635 -12.69 -20.25 5.50
N TYR A 636 -12.15 -19.04 5.31
CA TYR A 636 -10.73 -18.70 5.50
C TYR A 636 -10.55 -17.21 5.85
N ASP A 637 -9.37 -16.85 6.36
CA ASP A 637 -8.94 -15.47 6.58
C ASP A 637 -7.41 -15.34 6.50
N MET A 638 -6.90 -14.12 6.69
CA MET A 638 -5.47 -13.81 6.61
C MET A 638 -4.67 -14.16 7.88
N HIS A 639 -5.34 -14.58 8.96
CA HIS A 639 -4.77 -14.76 10.29
C HIS A 639 -4.07 -16.12 10.43
N LEU A 640 -2.82 -16.16 10.00
CA LEU A 640 -1.92 -17.29 10.18
C LEU A 640 -0.47 -16.78 10.32
N ASN A 641 0.39 -17.64 10.84
CA ASN A 641 1.82 -17.38 10.99
C ASN A 641 2.64 -18.26 10.07
N TYR A 642 3.67 -17.67 9.47
CA TYR A 642 4.48 -18.29 8.44
C TYR A 642 5.96 -18.27 8.82
N ARG A 643 6.68 -19.24 8.28
CA ARG A 643 8.11 -19.13 8.00
C ARG A 643 8.27 -19.12 6.49
N SER A 644 9.04 -18.16 5.98
CA SER A 644 9.21 -17.97 4.54
C SER A 644 10.66 -17.68 4.20
N VAL A 645 11.04 -18.10 2.99
CA VAL A 645 12.27 -17.71 2.32
C VAL A 645 11.93 -17.33 0.89
N GLN A 646 12.54 -16.27 0.38
CA GLN A 646 12.35 -15.83 -0.99
C GLN A 646 13.72 -15.53 -1.62
N SER A 647 13.88 -15.93 -2.87
CA SER A 647 14.92 -15.44 -3.77
C SER A 647 14.28 -15.14 -5.12
N GLN A 648 14.33 -13.87 -5.53
CA GLN A 648 13.73 -13.32 -6.73
C GLN A 648 12.29 -13.81 -6.96
N SER A 649 12.07 -14.58 -8.03
CA SER A 649 10.77 -15.13 -8.46
C SER A 649 10.28 -16.29 -7.61
N VAL A 650 11.08 -16.85 -6.72
CA VAL A 650 10.75 -18.05 -5.92
C VAL A 650 10.49 -17.68 -4.47
N LEU A 651 9.28 -17.99 -3.98
CA LEU A 651 8.88 -17.92 -2.58
C LEU A 651 8.55 -19.32 -2.06
N ILE A 652 9.22 -19.75 -1.00
CA ILE A 652 8.84 -20.91 -0.20
C ILE A 652 8.23 -20.42 1.10
N THR A 653 7.02 -20.88 1.41
CA THR A 653 6.28 -20.46 2.61
C THR A 653 5.56 -21.63 3.26
N GLN A 654 5.57 -21.66 4.59
CA GLN A 654 5.02 -22.73 5.40
C GLN A 654 4.41 -22.13 6.66
N GLN A 655 3.35 -22.73 7.20
CA GLN A 655 2.89 -22.39 8.55
C GLN A 655 4.01 -22.62 9.58
N ALA A 656 4.23 -21.65 10.46
CA ALA A 656 5.22 -21.77 11.52
C ALA A 656 4.78 -22.80 12.57
N ARG A 657 5.61 -23.82 12.83
CA ARG A 657 5.36 -24.84 13.87
C ARG A 657 5.53 -24.31 15.29
N ARG A 658 6.39 -23.30 15.47
CA ARG A 658 6.70 -22.67 16.76
C ARG A 658 6.99 -21.19 16.54
N ILE A 659 6.59 -20.36 17.51
CA ILE A 659 6.90 -18.93 17.54
C ILE A 659 7.27 -18.53 18.96
N PHE A 660 8.13 -17.52 19.10
CA PHE A 660 8.37 -16.85 20.37
C PHE A 660 7.50 -15.60 20.38
N GLN A 661 6.67 -15.44 21.41
CA GLN A 661 5.75 -14.32 21.51
C GLN A 661 5.84 -13.68 22.89
N MET A 662 5.85 -12.35 22.93
CA MET A 662 5.70 -11.59 24.15
C MET A 662 4.69 -10.46 23.90
N ASN A 663 3.67 -10.37 24.76
CA ASN A 663 2.57 -9.41 24.59
C ASN A 663 2.39 -8.55 25.86
N PRO A 664 1.73 -7.39 25.73
CA PRO A 664 1.22 -6.66 26.87
C PRO A 664 0.11 -7.44 27.61
N ASP A 665 -0.13 -7.09 28.87
CA ASP A 665 -1.03 -7.79 29.80
C ASP A 665 -2.48 -7.90 29.32
N TRP A 666 -2.95 -6.92 28.55
CA TRP A 666 -4.30 -6.82 28.02
C TRP A 666 -4.48 -7.66 26.75
N PHE A 667 -3.41 -8.23 26.20
CA PHE A 667 -3.44 -9.15 25.06
C PHE A 667 -2.86 -10.51 25.46
N PRO A 668 -3.68 -11.43 26.02
CA PRO A 668 -3.19 -12.74 26.44
C PRO A 668 -2.65 -13.54 25.24
N ALA A 669 -1.52 -14.22 25.44
CA ALA A 669 -1.01 -15.18 24.46
C ALA A 669 -1.99 -16.37 24.34
N GLY A 670 -2.36 -16.75 23.12
CA GLY A 670 -3.31 -17.83 22.85
C GLY A 670 -2.90 -18.66 21.63
N ILE A 671 -3.41 -19.89 21.54
CA ILE A 671 -3.18 -20.82 20.42
C ILE A 671 -4.06 -20.41 19.21
N MET A 672 -3.92 -19.16 18.76
CA MET A 672 -4.81 -18.59 17.71
C MET A 672 -4.44 -19.06 16.29
N TYR A 673 -3.32 -19.78 16.14
CA TYR A 673 -2.67 -19.98 14.84
C TYR A 673 -2.50 -21.45 14.43
N ASP A 674 -2.80 -22.41 15.29
CA ASP A 674 -2.74 -23.85 14.95
C ASP A 674 -4.00 -24.28 14.18
N ARG A 675 -4.00 -24.01 12.88
CA ARG A 675 -5.13 -24.25 11.96
C ARG A 675 -4.63 -24.59 10.57
N GLY A 676 -5.49 -25.18 9.74
CA GLY A 676 -5.15 -25.52 8.36
C GLY A 676 -4.61 -24.31 7.58
N MET A 677 -3.54 -24.51 6.81
CA MET A 677 -3.03 -23.52 5.85
C MET A 677 -3.66 -23.75 4.48
N GLY A 678 -3.88 -22.68 3.73
CA GLY A 678 -4.27 -22.73 2.32
C GLY A 678 -3.60 -21.63 1.52
N VAL A 679 -3.86 -21.64 0.21
CA VAL A 679 -3.42 -20.59 -0.73
C VAL A 679 -4.64 -20.08 -1.48
N PHE A 680 -4.99 -18.82 -1.27
CA PHE A 680 -5.96 -18.13 -2.10
C PHE A 680 -5.33 -17.81 -3.46
N VAL A 681 -6.02 -18.19 -4.53
CA VAL A 681 -5.60 -18.01 -5.93
C VAL A 681 -6.59 -17.10 -6.68
N GLY A 682 -7.70 -16.66 -6.09
CA GLY A 682 -8.67 -15.80 -6.80
C GLY A 682 -9.33 -16.48 -8.01
N ASP A 683 -9.99 -15.69 -8.87
CA ASP A 683 -10.86 -16.21 -9.93
C ASP A 683 -10.78 -15.48 -11.28
N ASP A 684 -9.92 -14.47 -11.42
CA ASP A 684 -9.78 -13.68 -12.64
C ASP A 684 -8.50 -14.08 -13.38
N TRP A 685 -8.53 -15.22 -14.07
CA TRP A 685 -7.37 -15.77 -14.78
C TRP A 685 -7.65 -15.85 -16.28
N ASP A 686 -6.63 -15.55 -17.09
CA ASP A 686 -6.72 -15.79 -18.54
C ASP A 686 -6.51 -17.28 -18.82
N GLU A 687 -5.77 -17.98 -17.97
CA GLU A 687 -5.48 -19.40 -18.06
C GLU A 687 -5.20 -19.99 -16.68
N LEU A 688 -5.69 -21.21 -16.41
CA LEU A 688 -5.41 -21.99 -15.21
C LEU A 688 -5.25 -23.46 -15.59
N VAL A 689 -4.10 -24.05 -15.26
CA VAL A 689 -3.72 -25.42 -15.64
C VAL A 689 -3.19 -26.17 -14.41
N GLU A 690 -3.56 -27.44 -14.24
CA GLU A 690 -2.98 -28.31 -13.21
C GLU A 690 -2.16 -29.41 -13.90
N ARG A 691 -0.88 -29.58 -13.52
CA ARG A 691 0.01 -30.59 -14.11
C ARG A 691 1.03 -31.05 -13.07
N GLU A 692 1.15 -32.36 -12.85
CA GLU A 692 2.14 -32.97 -11.94
C GLU A 692 2.16 -32.38 -10.51
N GLY A 693 0.98 -32.07 -9.98
CA GLY A 693 0.81 -31.50 -8.64
C GLY A 693 1.11 -30.00 -8.54
N TRP A 694 1.44 -29.35 -9.65
CA TRP A 694 1.51 -27.89 -9.77
C TRP A 694 0.17 -27.31 -10.24
N VAL A 695 -0.17 -26.14 -9.71
CA VAL A 695 -1.20 -25.25 -10.24
C VAL A 695 -0.51 -24.09 -10.93
N PHE A 696 -0.78 -23.90 -12.21
CA PHE A 696 -0.26 -22.80 -13.01
C PHE A 696 -1.37 -21.82 -13.34
N VAL A 697 -1.08 -20.53 -13.26
CA VAL A 697 -1.99 -19.45 -13.63
C VAL A 697 -1.29 -18.42 -14.51
N ARG A 698 -2.08 -17.80 -15.39
CA ARG A 698 -1.63 -16.68 -16.21
C ARG A 698 -2.61 -15.53 -16.14
N LYS A 699 -2.08 -14.32 -15.97
CA LYS A 699 -2.83 -13.08 -16.17
C LYS A 699 -1.97 -12.07 -16.93
N GLY A 700 -2.44 -11.65 -18.09
CA GLY A 700 -1.67 -10.79 -18.99
C GLY A 700 -0.32 -11.39 -19.32
N ASN A 701 0.74 -10.65 -18.96
CA ASN A 701 2.14 -11.02 -19.18
C ASN A 701 2.80 -11.70 -17.99
N ALA A 702 2.08 -11.97 -16.90
CA ALA A 702 2.62 -12.64 -15.72
C ALA A 702 2.10 -14.08 -15.61
N TYR A 703 3.01 -14.98 -15.21
CA TYR A 703 2.76 -16.38 -14.89
C TYR A 703 3.02 -16.63 -13.40
N ALA A 704 2.39 -17.66 -12.86
CA ALA A 704 2.81 -18.23 -11.59
C ALA A 704 2.54 -19.74 -11.53
N ALA A 705 3.41 -20.45 -10.81
CA ALA A 705 3.31 -21.86 -10.49
C ALA A 705 3.23 -22.03 -8.96
N ILE A 706 2.32 -22.86 -8.49
CA ILE A 706 2.07 -23.12 -7.07
C ILE A 706 2.15 -24.61 -6.81
N LYS A 707 2.99 -25.05 -5.86
CA LYS A 707 3.08 -26.46 -5.47
C LYS A 707 3.16 -26.66 -3.96
N PRO A 708 2.10 -27.18 -3.36
CA PRO A 708 2.14 -27.83 -2.05
C PRO A 708 3.07 -29.04 -2.06
N ILE A 709 4.00 -29.08 -1.10
CA ILE A 709 4.98 -30.17 -0.98
C ILE A 709 4.67 -31.02 0.24
N LEU A 710 4.39 -32.29 0.00
CA LEU A 710 4.14 -33.29 1.05
C LEU A 710 4.86 -34.60 0.68
N TRP A 711 5.44 -35.27 1.66
CA TRP A 711 6.04 -36.60 1.46
C TRP A 711 4.96 -37.70 1.33
N ASP A 712 5.26 -38.75 0.57
CA ASP A 712 4.40 -39.93 0.43
C ASP A 712 4.66 -40.93 1.57
N GLU A 713 4.09 -40.65 2.74
CA GLU A 713 4.26 -41.47 3.96
C GLU A 713 3.95 -42.95 3.72
N ALA A 714 2.92 -43.26 2.92
CA ALA A 714 2.52 -44.63 2.64
C ALA A 714 3.60 -45.37 1.83
N TYR A 715 4.18 -44.71 0.83
CA TYR A 715 5.29 -45.24 0.05
C TYR A 715 6.54 -45.45 0.92
N GLU A 716 6.92 -44.48 1.74
CA GLU A 716 8.10 -44.57 2.61
C GLU A 716 7.93 -45.70 3.65
N LYS A 717 6.74 -45.85 4.23
CA LYS A 717 6.43 -46.97 5.14
C LYS A 717 6.51 -48.33 4.44
N ALA A 718 6.12 -48.42 3.17
CA ALA A 718 6.13 -49.67 2.40
C ALA A 718 7.54 -50.09 1.94
N LYS A 719 8.44 -49.14 1.68
CA LYS A 719 9.84 -49.39 1.27
C LYS A 719 10.82 -49.60 2.43
N LYS A 720 10.36 -49.49 3.68
CA LYS A 720 11.16 -49.68 4.89
C LYS A 720 11.94 -51.00 4.88
N ASP A 721 13.25 -50.93 5.13
CA ASP A 721 14.04 -52.11 5.51
C ASP A 721 14.03 -52.28 7.04
N LYS A 722 13.67 -53.47 7.53
CA LYS A 722 13.68 -53.77 8.97
C LYS A 722 15.10 -54.16 9.39
N ALA A 723 16.02 -53.19 9.42
CA ALA A 723 17.32 -53.42 10.04
C ALA A 723 17.13 -53.56 11.57
N GLY A 724 17.42 -54.77 12.07
CA GLY A 724 17.15 -55.29 13.41
C GLY A 724 17.29 -54.36 14.63
N GLY A 725 16.21 -54.33 15.44
CA GLY A 725 16.25 -54.43 16.90
C GLY A 725 16.91 -53.31 17.74
N ALA A 726 16.19 -52.21 17.97
CA ALA A 726 16.11 -51.52 19.27
C ALA A 726 15.02 -50.42 19.25
N ASP A 727 14.31 -50.27 20.36
CA ASP A 727 12.97 -49.68 20.48
C ASP A 727 12.92 -48.14 20.65
N THR A 728 13.89 -47.39 20.13
CA THR A 728 13.83 -45.91 20.11
C THR A 728 14.42 -45.28 18.84
N GLN A 729 14.98 -46.10 17.94
CA GLN A 729 15.60 -45.70 16.66
C GLN A 729 14.94 -46.38 15.45
N GLN A 730 13.65 -46.71 15.54
CA GLN A 730 12.95 -47.55 14.56
C GLN A 730 12.61 -46.90 13.21
N TYR A 731 13.20 -45.73 12.89
CA TYR A 731 12.94 -44.98 11.67
C TYR A 731 14.19 -44.35 11.02
N PHE A 732 15.39 -44.76 11.41
CA PHE A 732 16.62 -44.21 10.85
C PHE A 732 17.06 -44.96 9.59
N ASN A 733 17.50 -44.20 8.59
CA ASN A 733 18.11 -44.68 7.34
C ASN A 733 19.15 -45.75 7.64
N SER A 734 18.98 -46.95 7.07
CA SER A 734 20.15 -47.79 6.84
C SER A 734 21.09 -47.04 5.90
N SER A 735 22.40 -47.27 5.98
CA SER A 735 23.37 -46.67 5.03
C SER A 735 23.15 -47.05 3.55
N LYS A 736 22.10 -47.84 3.27
CA LYS A 736 21.68 -48.33 1.96
C LYS A 736 20.41 -47.67 1.43
N GLU A 737 19.71 -46.85 2.22
CA GLU A 737 18.52 -46.12 1.77
C GLU A 737 18.89 -44.79 1.09
N ASP A 738 18.09 -44.39 0.10
CA ASP A 738 18.19 -43.06 -0.50
C ASP A 738 17.98 -41.97 0.55
N ALA A 739 18.78 -40.90 0.47
CA ALA A 739 18.68 -39.75 1.36
C ALA A 739 17.40 -38.92 1.13
N THR A 740 16.73 -39.13 -0.01
CA THR A 740 15.51 -38.44 -0.41
C THR A 740 14.24 -39.22 -0.07
N VAL A 741 13.13 -38.52 0.14
CA VAL A 741 11.77 -39.11 0.21
C VAL A 741 10.98 -38.81 -1.05
N LYS A 742 10.05 -39.69 -1.39
CA LYS A 742 9.14 -39.47 -2.51
C LYS A 742 8.14 -38.36 -2.19
N ILE A 743 8.00 -37.41 -3.11
CA ILE A 743 6.96 -36.36 -3.05
C ILE A 743 5.61 -36.97 -3.45
N LYS A 744 4.56 -36.66 -2.67
CA LYS A 744 3.19 -37.11 -2.89
C LYS A 744 2.54 -36.32 -4.03
N ALA A 745 1.91 -37.03 -4.97
CA ALA A 745 1.26 -36.40 -6.13
C ALA A 745 -0.05 -35.65 -5.81
N GLY A 746 -0.73 -35.99 -4.73
CA GLY A 746 -2.00 -35.38 -4.31
C GLY A 746 -1.89 -34.71 -2.95
N ALA A 747 -1.13 -33.61 -2.87
CA ALA A 747 -0.85 -32.89 -1.62
C ALA A 747 -1.88 -31.79 -1.28
N TYR A 748 -2.89 -31.58 -2.12
CA TYR A 748 -3.89 -30.54 -1.93
C TYR A 748 -5.27 -30.89 -2.51
N SER A 749 -6.25 -30.05 -2.18
CA SER A 749 -7.61 -30.07 -2.74
C SER A 749 -8.10 -28.64 -2.99
N TRP A 750 -9.12 -28.47 -3.84
CA TRP A 750 -9.75 -27.17 -4.06
C TRP A 750 -10.97 -26.99 -3.14
N ILE A 751 -11.11 -25.79 -2.58
CA ILE A 751 -12.31 -25.35 -1.85
C ILE A 751 -12.77 -23.97 -2.38
N CYS A 752 -13.91 -23.49 -1.89
CA CYS A 752 -14.45 -22.16 -2.21
C CYS A 752 -14.55 -21.90 -3.73
N ASP A 753 -15.16 -22.82 -4.47
CA ASP A 753 -15.32 -22.75 -5.94
C ASP A 753 -13.98 -22.58 -6.68
N ARG A 754 -12.97 -23.36 -6.27
CA ARG A 754 -11.60 -23.35 -6.83
C ARG A 754 -10.85 -22.02 -6.64
N LYS A 755 -11.21 -21.23 -5.63
CA LYS A 755 -10.48 -19.99 -5.27
C LYS A 755 -9.40 -20.21 -4.23
N VAL A 756 -9.44 -21.34 -3.52
CA VAL A 756 -8.49 -21.64 -2.45
C VAL A 756 -8.00 -23.08 -2.58
N ILE A 757 -6.69 -23.24 -2.57
CA ILE A 757 -5.99 -24.52 -2.41
C ILE A 757 -5.95 -24.83 -0.92
N ARG A 758 -6.56 -25.94 -0.50
CA ARG A 758 -6.46 -26.52 0.85
C ARG A 758 -5.31 -27.52 0.86
N LEU A 759 -4.30 -27.28 1.70
CA LEU A 759 -3.20 -28.22 1.90
C LEU A 759 -3.70 -29.45 2.66
N GLU A 760 -3.17 -30.63 2.34
CA GLU A 760 -3.50 -31.87 3.06
C GLU A 760 -2.89 -31.89 4.47
N ASP A 761 -1.65 -31.44 4.60
CA ASP A 761 -1.00 -31.20 5.90
C ASP A 761 -0.78 -29.69 6.10
N GLN A 762 -1.19 -29.18 7.26
CA GLN A 762 -1.16 -27.75 7.57
C GLN A 762 0.25 -27.14 7.65
N PHE A 763 1.27 -27.99 7.78
CA PHE A 763 2.68 -27.64 7.78
C PHE A 763 3.36 -28.10 6.47
N SER A 764 2.63 -28.33 5.38
CA SER A 764 3.28 -28.50 4.08
C SER A 764 3.91 -27.18 3.64
N PRO A 765 5.20 -27.12 3.27
CA PRO A 765 5.72 -25.97 2.57
C PRO A 765 5.05 -25.84 1.19
N VAL A 766 4.86 -24.61 0.75
CA VAL A 766 4.32 -24.27 -0.56
C VAL A 766 5.40 -23.51 -1.32
N ILE A 767 5.70 -23.96 -2.53
CA ILE A 767 6.50 -23.21 -3.50
C ILE A 767 5.54 -22.34 -4.33
N ILE A 768 5.84 -21.05 -4.43
CA ILE A 768 5.24 -20.11 -5.37
C ILE A 768 6.37 -19.58 -6.23
N GLU A 769 6.33 -19.84 -7.53
CA GLU A 769 7.30 -19.32 -8.48
C GLU A 769 6.61 -18.49 -9.54
N ALA A 770 7.09 -17.28 -9.76
CA ALA A 770 6.54 -16.34 -10.73
C ALA A 770 7.37 -16.30 -12.02
N GLY A 771 6.73 -15.99 -13.14
CA GLY A 771 7.39 -15.84 -14.44
C GLY A 771 6.78 -14.71 -15.25
N ARG A 772 7.42 -14.33 -16.36
CA ARG A 772 6.93 -13.29 -17.26
C ARG A 772 6.95 -13.76 -18.69
N LYS A 773 6.05 -13.22 -19.50
CA LYS A 773 6.02 -13.44 -20.95
C LYS A 773 7.31 -13.01 -21.65
N ALA A 774 8.03 -12.06 -21.06
CA ALA A 774 9.34 -11.63 -21.55
C ALA A 774 10.41 -12.73 -21.45
N ASP A 775 10.28 -13.61 -20.45
CA ASP A 775 11.24 -14.67 -20.16
C ASP A 775 10.76 -16.01 -20.75
N HIS A 776 9.45 -16.25 -20.70
CA HIS A 776 8.76 -17.40 -21.28
C HIS A 776 7.66 -16.93 -22.25
N PRO A 777 7.89 -16.90 -23.57
CA PRO A 777 6.91 -16.41 -24.55
C PRO A 777 5.50 -17.03 -24.45
N THR A 778 5.40 -18.27 -23.97
CA THR A 778 4.16 -19.01 -23.83
C THR A 778 4.01 -19.67 -22.45
N MET A 779 2.76 -19.93 -22.07
CA MET A 779 2.46 -20.65 -20.83
C MET A 779 3.05 -22.07 -20.81
N GLU A 780 3.09 -22.75 -21.96
CA GLU A 780 3.66 -24.10 -22.06
C GLU A 780 5.18 -24.10 -21.89
N GLU A 781 5.89 -23.08 -22.36
CA GLU A 781 7.33 -22.92 -22.10
C GLU A 781 7.62 -22.69 -20.62
N PHE A 782 6.82 -21.84 -19.94
CA PHE A 782 6.91 -21.65 -18.51
C PHE A 782 6.63 -22.95 -17.74
N ILE A 783 5.59 -23.70 -18.12
CA ILE A 783 5.29 -25.00 -17.51
C ILE A 783 6.44 -25.98 -17.72
N ALA A 784 7.02 -26.04 -18.92
CA ALA A 784 8.13 -26.95 -19.21
C ALA A 784 9.35 -26.66 -18.34
N ASP A 785 9.70 -25.38 -18.17
CA ASP A 785 10.83 -24.95 -17.32
C ASP A 785 10.58 -25.30 -15.84
N ILE A 786 9.40 -24.99 -15.30
CA ILE A 786 9.02 -25.34 -13.93
C ILE A 786 9.05 -26.86 -13.67
N LEU A 787 8.73 -27.68 -14.67
CA LEU A 787 8.79 -29.14 -14.53
C LEU A 787 10.21 -29.71 -14.63
N ASP A 788 11.14 -28.99 -15.23
CA ASP A 788 12.57 -29.35 -15.28
C ASP A 788 13.34 -28.92 -14.02
N ASN A 789 12.82 -27.92 -13.30
CA ASN A 789 13.41 -27.41 -12.06
C ASN A 789 13.75 -28.52 -11.03
N PRO A 790 15.00 -28.57 -10.53
CA PRO A 790 15.40 -29.51 -9.50
C PRO A 790 14.57 -29.33 -8.21
N ILE A 791 13.89 -30.41 -7.80
CA ILE A 791 13.14 -30.46 -6.55
C ILE A 791 13.39 -31.76 -5.79
N ALA A 792 13.74 -31.65 -4.51
CA ALA A 792 13.97 -32.80 -3.65
C ALA A 792 13.49 -32.56 -2.23
N LEU A 793 13.02 -33.63 -1.59
CA LEU A 793 12.82 -33.67 -0.15
C LEU A 793 13.86 -34.63 0.46
N TYR A 794 14.66 -34.14 1.38
CA TYR A 794 15.65 -34.93 2.11
C TYR A 794 15.13 -35.35 3.48
N LYS A 795 15.42 -36.59 3.86
CA LYS A 795 15.09 -37.15 5.17
C LYS A 795 15.86 -36.43 6.27
N THR A 796 15.20 -36.21 7.41
CA THR A 796 15.89 -35.84 8.66
C THR A 796 15.96 -37.02 9.62
N VAL A 797 16.62 -36.81 10.77
CA VAL A 797 16.62 -37.74 11.90
C VAL A 797 15.22 -37.95 12.52
N VAL A 798 14.26 -37.07 12.22
CA VAL A 798 12.87 -37.19 12.66
C VAL A 798 12.00 -37.60 11.47
N PRO A 799 11.30 -38.74 11.53
CA PRO A 799 10.43 -39.19 10.45
C PRO A 799 9.31 -38.20 10.17
N GLY A 800 9.02 -37.96 8.88
CA GLY A 800 8.05 -36.98 8.43
C GLY A 800 8.51 -35.52 8.52
N TYR A 801 9.71 -35.27 9.06
CA TYR A 801 10.36 -33.96 9.04
C TYR A 801 11.39 -34.02 7.92
N ASN A 802 11.25 -33.13 6.94
CA ASN A 802 12.06 -33.15 5.72
C ASN A 802 12.68 -31.77 5.45
N VAL A 803 13.78 -31.78 4.72
CA VAL A 803 14.39 -30.57 4.15
C VAL A 803 13.98 -30.47 2.69
N LEU A 804 13.33 -29.39 2.32
CA LEU A 804 13.02 -29.06 0.93
C LEU A 804 14.23 -28.37 0.30
N VAL A 805 14.67 -28.89 -0.84
CA VAL A 805 15.68 -28.27 -1.70
C VAL A 805 15.03 -28.00 -3.05
N TYR A 806 15.10 -26.75 -3.50
CA TYR A 806 14.49 -26.30 -4.74
C TYR A 806 15.37 -25.27 -5.44
N THR A 807 15.52 -25.41 -6.76
CA THR A 807 16.15 -24.40 -7.62
C THR A 807 15.13 -23.97 -8.66
N GLY A 808 14.87 -22.68 -8.78
CA GLY A 808 13.88 -22.13 -9.71
C GLY A 808 14.37 -22.05 -11.15
N CYS A 809 13.57 -21.40 -12.00
CA CYS A 809 13.85 -21.15 -13.41
C CYS A 809 14.93 -20.08 -13.58
N GLY A 810 15.72 -20.23 -14.66
CA GLY A 810 16.78 -19.29 -15.05
C GLY A 810 18.19 -19.79 -14.71
N GLU A 811 19.17 -19.41 -15.53
CA GLU A 811 20.56 -19.88 -15.40
C GLU A 811 21.23 -19.42 -14.09
N ASP A 812 20.78 -18.28 -13.54
CA ASP A 812 21.29 -17.69 -12.30
C ASP A 812 20.42 -18.02 -11.07
N ALA A 813 19.46 -18.96 -11.19
CA ALA A 813 18.59 -19.33 -10.08
C ALA A 813 19.39 -20.01 -8.96
N GLU A 814 19.28 -19.48 -7.75
CA GLU A 814 19.98 -20.00 -6.58
C GLU A 814 19.22 -21.17 -5.94
N GLU A 815 19.95 -22.19 -5.48
CA GLU A 815 19.38 -23.27 -4.68
C GLU A 815 18.87 -22.73 -3.34
N ILE A 816 17.61 -23.02 -3.02
CA ILE A 816 16.99 -22.71 -1.72
C ILE A 816 16.90 -23.99 -0.90
N VAL A 817 17.52 -24.00 0.28
CA VAL A 817 17.39 -25.09 1.27
C VAL A 817 16.51 -24.63 2.42
N PHE A 818 15.35 -25.27 2.55
CA PHE A 818 14.33 -24.93 3.54
C PHE A 818 13.99 -26.16 4.41
N ASN A 819 14.45 -26.16 5.65
CA ASN A 819 14.10 -27.20 6.61
C ASN A 819 12.63 -27.07 7.06
N ALA A 820 11.73 -27.88 6.52
CA ALA A 820 10.29 -27.84 6.80
C ALA A 820 9.90 -28.53 8.13
N GLY A 821 10.83 -29.25 8.76
CA GLY A 821 10.60 -29.94 10.03
C GLY A 821 10.92 -29.10 11.25
N THR A 822 12.02 -28.34 11.21
CA THR A 822 12.57 -27.65 12.38
C THR A 822 12.83 -26.16 12.13
N MET A 823 12.96 -25.40 13.22
CA MET A 823 13.24 -23.96 13.22
C MET A 823 14.72 -23.69 12.90
N GLU A 824 15.10 -23.86 11.65
CA GLU A 824 16.46 -23.59 11.14
C GLU A 824 16.44 -22.41 10.16
N MET A 825 17.53 -21.64 10.13
CA MET A 825 17.71 -20.58 9.13
C MET A 825 17.84 -21.23 7.74
N PRO A 826 17.02 -20.82 6.76
CA PRO A 826 17.16 -21.33 5.40
C PRO A 826 18.46 -20.79 4.75
N THR A 827 18.93 -21.48 3.72
CA THR A 827 20.01 -20.99 2.87
C THR A 827 19.51 -20.71 1.46
N VAL A 828 20.16 -19.77 0.80
CA VAL A 828 20.00 -19.44 -0.63
C VAL A 828 21.41 -19.38 -1.22
N GLY A 829 21.65 -20.12 -2.29
CA GLY A 829 22.99 -20.19 -2.91
C GLY A 829 24.08 -20.77 -2.00
N GLY A 830 23.68 -21.54 -0.98
CA GLY A 830 24.58 -22.09 0.04
C GLY A 830 24.85 -21.17 1.24
N GLU A 831 24.41 -19.91 1.20
CA GLU A 831 24.60 -18.94 2.28
C GLU A 831 23.34 -18.81 3.14
N TYR A 832 23.51 -18.67 4.45
CA TYR A 832 22.38 -18.42 5.35
C TYR A 832 21.79 -17.02 5.14
N ILE A 833 20.47 -16.91 5.26
CA ILE A 833 19.81 -15.59 5.21
C ILE A 833 20.33 -14.67 6.31
N ASP A 834 20.79 -13.48 5.93
CA ASP A 834 21.19 -12.42 6.87
C ASP A 834 19.97 -11.64 7.38
N TYR A 835 19.47 -12.01 8.56
CA TYR A 835 18.41 -11.28 9.25
C TYR A 835 18.89 -10.02 9.98
N SER A 836 20.20 -9.81 10.07
CA SER A 836 20.84 -8.57 10.56
C SER A 836 21.17 -7.64 9.40
N TYR A 837 20.31 -7.64 8.38
CA TYR A 837 20.52 -6.95 7.11
C TYR A 837 20.99 -5.49 7.29
N PRO A 838 22.06 -5.06 6.62
CA PRO A 838 22.72 -3.78 6.92
C PRO A 838 21.95 -2.54 6.45
N MET A 839 20.81 -2.71 5.76
CA MET A 839 20.06 -1.61 5.14
C MET A 839 18.63 -1.51 5.68
N THR A 840 18.17 -0.29 5.95
CA THR A 840 16.74 0.00 6.22
C THR A 840 15.92 -0.05 4.95
N PHE A 841 16.47 0.50 3.86
CA PHE A 841 15.89 0.47 2.52
C PHE A 841 16.98 0.10 1.53
N ASP A 842 16.71 -0.89 0.68
CA ASP A 842 17.69 -1.34 -0.32
C ASP A 842 17.00 -1.79 -1.60
N SER A 843 16.87 -0.84 -2.51
CA SER A 843 16.57 -1.08 -3.92
C SER A 843 17.53 -0.25 -4.79
N PRO A 844 17.54 -0.44 -6.11
CA PRO A 844 18.26 0.45 -7.02
C PRO A 844 17.83 1.93 -6.93
N TYR A 845 16.62 2.21 -6.42
CA TYR A 845 15.98 3.52 -6.45
C TYR A 845 15.79 4.17 -5.08
N LEU A 846 15.92 3.41 -3.99
CA LEU A 846 15.75 3.89 -2.61
C LEU A 846 16.76 3.17 -1.69
N LYS A 847 17.67 3.92 -1.09
CA LYS A 847 18.76 3.37 -0.26
C LYS A 847 18.91 4.09 1.06
N SER A 848 19.13 3.32 2.12
CA SER A 848 19.54 3.84 3.43
C SER A 848 20.22 2.76 4.26
N GLU A 849 21.43 3.04 4.74
CA GLU A 849 22.10 2.19 5.73
C GLU A 849 21.30 2.16 7.03
N TYR A 850 21.25 0.98 7.67
CA TYR A 850 20.47 0.80 8.88
C TYR A 850 20.89 1.78 9.97
N LYS A 851 19.92 2.48 10.56
CA LYS A 851 20.09 3.53 11.58
C LYS A 851 20.80 4.81 11.15
N SER A 852 21.21 4.96 9.89
CA SER A 852 21.85 6.19 9.42
C SER A 852 20.89 7.39 9.43
N GLY A 853 19.64 7.18 9.00
CA GLY A 853 18.70 8.26 8.73
C GLY A 853 19.03 9.06 7.46
N LEU A 854 20.06 8.64 6.72
CA LEU A 854 20.44 9.21 5.43
C LEU A 854 19.78 8.37 4.34
N ILE A 855 18.88 8.97 3.58
CA ILE A 855 18.13 8.28 2.54
C ILE A 855 18.37 8.94 1.20
N GLU A 856 18.80 8.14 0.24
CA GLU A 856 18.95 8.55 -1.15
C GLU A 856 17.83 7.91 -1.98
N MET A 857 17.10 8.73 -2.72
CA MET A 857 16.18 8.29 -3.76
C MET A 857 16.62 8.85 -5.11
N GLN A 858 16.74 7.99 -6.12
CA GLN A 858 17.15 8.41 -7.45
C GLN A 858 16.44 7.59 -8.52
N TYR A 859 15.91 8.27 -9.55
CA TYR A 859 15.37 7.62 -10.74
C TYR A 859 15.50 8.49 -12.00
N GLY A 860 16.32 8.04 -12.95
CA GLY A 860 16.76 8.86 -14.07
C GLY A 860 17.50 10.11 -13.58
N ASP A 861 17.10 11.27 -14.08
CA ASP A 861 17.68 12.57 -13.70
C ASP A 861 17.10 13.14 -12.39
N GLU A 862 16.07 12.50 -11.83
CA GLU A 862 15.42 12.96 -10.59
C GLU A 862 16.13 12.38 -9.37
N LYS A 863 16.42 13.24 -8.40
CA LYS A 863 17.09 12.86 -7.13
C LYS A 863 16.44 13.56 -5.94
N LEU A 864 16.31 12.84 -4.83
CA LEU A 864 15.88 13.35 -3.54
C LEU A 864 16.75 12.73 -2.44
N ASP A 865 17.46 13.58 -1.70
CA ASP A 865 18.20 13.20 -0.50
C ASP A 865 17.42 13.68 0.73
N LEU A 866 17.16 12.77 1.67
CA LEU A 866 16.50 13.07 2.93
C LEU A 866 17.44 12.79 4.09
N ASP A 867 17.54 13.74 5.02
CA ASP A 867 18.40 13.63 6.20
C ASP A 867 17.56 13.65 7.48
N PHE A 868 17.61 12.53 8.20
CA PHE A 868 17.06 12.34 9.54
C PHE A 868 18.16 12.00 10.55
N SER A 869 19.44 12.11 10.17
CA SER A 869 20.59 11.65 10.93
C SER A 869 20.83 12.46 12.21
N ASP A 870 20.31 13.69 12.27
CA ASP A 870 20.46 14.57 13.42
C ASP A 870 20.09 13.85 14.72
N GLN A 871 21.08 13.86 15.63
CA GLN A 871 20.98 13.27 16.95
C GLN A 871 20.10 14.16 17.82
N PRO A 872 19.12 13.60 18.52
CA PRO A 872 18.23 14.42 19.31
C PRO A 872 18.82 14.99 20.61
N TRP A 873 18.09 15.97 21.14
CA TRP A 873 18.34 16.83 22.29
C TRP A 873 18.55 16.13 23.65
N TRP A 874 18.29 14.83 23.81
CA TRP A 874 18.44 14.12 25.11
C TRP A 874 19.89 13.78 25.51
N LYS A 875 20.89 14.25 24.76
CA LYS A 875 22.26 14.36 25.31
C LYS A 875 22.45 15.54 26.28
N ILE A 876 21.36 16.23 26.67
CA ILE A 876 21.39 17.45 27.52
C ILE A 876 20.65 17.28 28.87
N TRP A 877 20.08 16.11 29.21
CA TRP A 877 19.45 15.90 30.54
C TRP A 877 20.00 14.69 31.28
#